data_AF-A0A1R2ALV1-F1
#
_entry.id   AF-A0A1R2ALV1-F1
#
_cell.length_a   1.000
_cell.length_b   1.000
_cell.length_c   1.000
_cell.angle_alpha   90.00
_cell.angle_beta   90.00
_cell.angle_gamma   90.00
#
_symmetry.space_group_name_H-M   'P 1'
#
loop_
_entity.id
_entity.type
_entity.pdbx_description
1 polymer ?
#
loop_
_entity_poly.entity_id
_entity_poly.type
_entity_poly.pdbx_seq_one_letter_code
_entity_poly.pdbx_strand_id
1 'polypeptide(L)'
;MALCSGFFSRPGKYDAKFFVAYLISFFFLSLMYTYTLQGGDVKFVTDRLALFTGIMILVTISTLLLTTFAITNFTKVNILTKLITLSLSWWIFLDAALEDMNTTLESHGQYNFLMFALLFCVGFTLFALIKSCQFIKKRLTDCQFWGGLLLFISFFTIFWLEGSRQAKVRWNEGISGAKLEYIWEGCNITMDGNPWVEVIPEKTFNFYMSESCPSVDKFSSFKDGVLTVKCDEKQATIIELPDFLRDHTNAFILEENGLQKWKEITKAQEKKYKVPGNTKVNITAEYFQVFCGKNENYYMQHVPKKNVQERLKNEERVKMNLLIFQIDTLSRAHFMRRMKNTVKKLEEIKETQGYEVFQSFRLSTIGYNTEVNTKALYTGSQFRQNRSGRSLWDIFQKQNNAVLYLNGFCEDWSSRFLKKMPSGMDYLLFQPWCHPEYTPVNKTFSNFDGVNSMRRRCINGKKVHVRMFEYLKQFWSNHGSDGKMVLAPMQESHEASMDVISTLDPDMADLLDWFKNSGEMNNTIIIITSDHGSHMSLYYIFSEIGKLEHRLPEMFMIFPQWFLDKYQHIRKYMKFNEQPLTSHYDTHWAITSLAQLPEFGGRPELLLNNEYTSVWDCRKNEKYIKDIWYFRNKLFYNLDAIENFEELTEKVLSKMKECMNKYSYDEPDEDPMIHLTKDMKKVDLVNVPPCESKKCLEVNVYDIIKDVDSYYWFVDAIVDLSEMDAVNVESKDLIYEYSVDIEALQNFRAPGIGRYKYGSSLFHYSSNKTCADIGTKNWCACS
;
A
#
# COMPACT_ATOMS: atom_id res chain seq x y z
N MET A 1 33.04 52.28 3.06
CA MET A 1 32.13 53.46 3.03
C MET A 1 31.62 53.80 1.62
N ALA A 2 32.36 53.59 0.52
CA ALA A 2 31.87 53.88 -0.85
C ALA A 2 30.76 52.94 -1.39
N LEU A 3 30.56 51.76 -0.81
CA LEU A 3 29.46 50.83 -1.19
C LEU A 3 28.09 51.27 -0.65
N CYS A 4 28.04 52.09 0.42
CA CYS A 4 26.79 52.54 1.03
C CYS A 4 26.21 53.82 0.37
N SER A 5 27.02 54.60 -0.36
CA SER A 5 26.55 55.85 -0.97
C SER A 5 25.65 55.65 -2.20
N GLY A 6 25.82 54.53 -2.94
CA GLY A 6 24.93 54.17 -4.05
C GLY A 6 23.59 53.57 -3.62
N PHE A 7 23.57 52.91 -2.45
CA PHE A 7 22.41 52.19 -1.92
C PHE A 7 21.22 53.09 -1.56
N PHE A 8 21.49 54.33 -1.15
CA PHE A 8 20.48 55.31 -0.73
C PHE A 8 20.25 56.44 -1.75
N SER A 9 20.72 56.27 -3.00
CA SER A 9 20.42 57.25 -4.06
C SER A 9 18.91 57.27 -4.37
N ARG A 10 18.33 58.48 -4.51
CA ARG A 10 16.87 58.61 -4.79
C ARG A 10 16.54 57.94 -6.12
N PRO A 11 15.43 57.17 -6.22
CA PRO A 11 14.99 56.56 -7.47
C PRO A 11 14.82 57.63 -8.56
N GLY A 12 15.40 57.41 -9.74
CA GLY A 12 15.24 58.28 -10.90
C GLY A 12 13.94 58.01 -11.66
N LYS A 13 13.64 58.84 -12.67
CA LYS A 13 12.46 58.66 -13.56
C LYS A 13 12.42 57.28 -14.25
N TYR A 14 13.58 56.67 -14.50
CA TYR A 14 13.67 55.33 -15.09
C TYR A 14 13.30 54.23 -14.10
N ASP A 15 13.66 54.38 -12.82
CA ASP A 15 13.26 53.44 -11.75
C ASP A 15 11.74 53.41 -11.58
N ALA A 16 11.09 54.57 -11.59
CA ALA A 16 9.63 54.66 -11.48
C ALA A 16 8.91 53.97 -12.66
N LYS A 17 9.34 54.22 -13.90
CA LYS A 17 8.74 53.59 -15.09
C LYS A 17 8.95 52.08 -15.11
N PHE A 18 10.17 51.63 -14.77
CA PHE A 18 10.49 50.21 -14.66
C PHE A 18 9.63 49.53 -13.59
N PHE A 19 9.54 50.14 -12.41
CA PHE A 19 8.79 49.59 -11.28
C PHE A 19 7.29 49.51 -11.57
N VAL A 20 6.70 50.53 -12.21
CA VAL A 20 5.29 50.50 -12.64
C VAL A 20 5.04 49.39 -13.67
N ALA A 21 5.88 49.27 -14.70
CA ALA A 21 5.75 48.20 -15.69
C ALA A 21 5.89 46.81 -15.05
N TYR A 22 6.85 46.66 -14.13
CA TYR A 22 7.06 45.42 -13.39
C TYR A 22 5.83 45.03 -12.55
N LEU A 23 5.25 45.98 -11.79
CA LEU A 23 4.07 45.72 -10.97
C LEU A 23 2.85 45.33 -11.82
N ILE A 24 2.67 45.96 -12.99
CA ILE A 24 1.59 45.60 -13.92
C ILE A 24 1.78 44.16 -14.43
N SER A 25 2.99 43.81 -14.87
CA SER A 25 3.28 42.45 -15.32
C SER A 25 3.12 41.43 -14.20
N PHE A 26 3.63 41.73 -13.01
CA PHE A 26 3.45 40.91 -11.80
C PHE A 26 1.97 40.63 -11.52
N PHE A 27 1.15 41.69 -11.49
CA PHE A 27 -0.28 41.57 -11.18
C PHE A 27 -1.01 40.73 -12.23
N PHE A 28 -0.70 40.94 -13.51
CA PHE A 28 -1.28 40.16 -14.58
C PHE A 28 -0.92 38.66 -14.50
N LEU A 29 0.33 38.34 -14.18
CA LEU A 29 0.77 36.96 -14.01
C LEU A 29 0.12 36.28 -12.79
N SER A 30 -0.07 37.03 -11.70
CA SER A 30 -0.83 36.57 -10.53
C SER A 30 -2.26 36.21 -10.91
N LEU A 31 -2.97 37.08 -11.63
CA LEU A 31 -4.33 36.82 -12.09
C LEU A 31 -4.43 35.59 -13.02
N MET A 32 -3.44 35.39 -13.88
CA MET A 32 -3.38 34.21 -14.76
C MET A 32 -3.12 32.92 -13.97
N TYR A 33 -2.30 32.97 -12.92
CA TYR A 33 -2.13 31.85 -12.00
C TYR A 33 -3.45 31.56 -11.25
N THR A 34 -4.08 32.55 -10.64
CA THR A 34 -5.36 32.35 -9.94
C THR A 34 -6.45 31.84 -10.90
N TYR A 35 -6.44 32.25 -12.18
CA TYR A 35 -7.35 31.72 -13.20
C TYR A 35 -7.19 30.22 -13.43
N THR A 36 -5.96 29.69 -13.35
CA THR A 36 -5.75 28.24 -13.50
C THR A 36 -6.18 27.45 -12.28
N LEU A 37 -6.55 28.08 -11.17
CA LEU A 37 -7.12 27.43 -9.98
C LEU A 37 -8.64 27.21 -10.07
N GLN A 38 -9.28 27.62 -11.17
CA GLN A 38 -10.72 27.40 -11.35
C GLN A 38 -11.04 25.90 -11.42
N GLY A 39 -11.96 25.44 -10.58
CA GLY A 39 -12.38 24.04 -10.51
C GLY A 39 -13.78 23.87 -9.89
N GLY A 40 -14.01 22.71 -9.27
CA GLY A 40 -15.28 22.31 -8.65
C GLY A 40 -16.09 21.27 -9.44
N ASP A 41 -15.69 20.97 -10.68
CA ASP A 41 -16.24 19.89 -11.49
C ASP A 41 -15.10 19.19 -12.25
N VAL A 42 -14.97 17.89 -12.05
CA VAL A 42 -13.88 17.08 -12.63
C VAL A 42 -13.89 17.12 -14.15
N LYS A 43 -15.07 17.10 -14.77
CA LYS A 43 -15.19 17.12 -16.24
C LYS A 43 -14.76 18.47 -16.81
N PHE A 44 -15.16 19.57 -16.19
CA PHE A 44 -14.71 20.93 -16.53
C PHE A 44 -13.19 21.06 -16.50
N VAL A 45 -12.55 20.55 -15.43
CA VAL A 45 -11.09 20.61 -15.29
C VAL A 45 -10.41 19.74 -16.35
N THR A 46 -10.93 18.54 -16.59
CA THR A 46 -10.37 17.61 -17.59
C THR A 46 -10.46 18.18 -19.00
N ASP A 47 -11.61 18.74 -19.38
CA ASP A 47 -11.85 19.36 -20.70
C ASP A 47 -10.94 20.59 -20.94
N ARG A 48 -10.42 21.21 -19.87
CA ARG A 48 -9.57 22.40 -19.91
C ARG A 48 -8.13 22.15 -19.46
N LEU A 49 -7.75 20.89 -19.22
CA LEU A 49 -6.45 20.55 -18.66
C LEU A 49 -5.30 21.09 -19.50
N ALA A 50 -5.39 20.97 -20.83
CA ALA A 50 -4.39 21.50 -21.75
C ALA A 50 -4.29 23.03 -21.70
N LEU A 51 -5.42 23.73 -21.56
CA LEU A 51 -5.46 25.18 -21.44
C LEU A 51 -4.81 25.63 -20.12
N PHE A 52 -5.20 25.04 -18.99
CA PHE A 52 -4.63 25.38 -17.69
C PHE A 52 -3.13 25.09 -17.64
N THR A 53 -2.69 23.95 -18.16
CA THR A 53 -1.27 23.61 -18.27
C THR A 53 -0.53 24.64 -19.12
N GLY A 54 -1.09 25.05 -20.26
CA GLY A 54 -0.50 26.06 -21.14
C GLY A 54 -0.35 27.42 -20.46
N ILE A 55 -1.39 27.89 -19.76
CA ILE A 55 -1.35 29.16 -19.00
C ILE A 55 -0.30 29.08 -17.89
N MET A 56 -0.23 27.97 -17.16
CA MET A 56 0.75 27.77 -16.10
C MET A 56 2.20 27.81 -16.61
N ILE A 57 2.50 27.16 -17.74
CA ILE A 57 3.82 27.21 -18.36
C ILE A 57 4.16 28.66 -18.76
N LEU A 58 3.21 29.36 -19.38
CA LEU A 58 3.38 30.76 -19.77
C LEU A 58 3.66 31.66 -18.56
N VAL A 59 2.88 31.50 -17.48
CA VAL A 59 3.06 32.23 -16.23
C VAL A 59 4.46 31.97 -15.67
N THR A 60 4.88 30.70 -15.63
CA THR A 60 6.20 30.33 -15.09
C THR A 60 7.34 30.93 -15.89
N ILE A 61 7.32 30.79 -17.22
CA ILE A 61 8.34 31.34 -18.11
C ILE A 61 8.37 32.87 -18.01
N SER A 62 7.20 33.52 -17.98
CA SER A 62 7.10 34.97 -17.88
C SER A 62 7.63 35.49 -16.55
N THR A 63 7.32 34.82 -15.44
CA THR A 63 7.86 35.16 -14.11
C THR A 63 9.38 34.96 -14.08
N LEU A 64 9.90 33.87 -14.67
CA LEU A 64 11.33 33.65 -14.82
C LEU A 64 12.00 34.77 -15.64
N LEU A 65 11.43 35.15 -16.78
CA LEU A 65 11.93 36.24 -17.62
C LEU A 65 11.92 37.58 -16.87
N LEU A 66 10.84 37.92 -16.18
CA LEU A 66 10.76 39.15 -15.37
C LEU A 66 11.85 39.17 -14.27
N THR A 67 12.03 38.05 -13.58
CA THR A 67 13.02 37.90 -12.51
C THR A 67 14.44 38.04 -13.06
N THR A 68 14.76 37.34 -14.14
CA THR A 68 16.10 37.35 -14.75
C THR A 68 16.41 38.69 -15.44
N PHE A 69 15.41 39.34 -16.02
CA PHE A 69 15.51 40.67 -16.63
C PHE A 69 15.80 41.76 -15.60
N ALA A 70 15.16 41.71 -14.42
CA ALA A 70 15.43 42.63 -13.30
C ALA A 70 16.90 42.56 -12.84
N ILE A 71 17.52 41.38 -12.91
CA ILE A 71 18.91 41.15 -12.48
C ILE A 71 19.92 41.68 -13.53
N THR A 72 19.62 41.57 -14.83
CA THR A 72 20.66 41.67 -15.88
C THR A 72 20.74 42.98 -16.66
N ASN A 73 19.62 43.61 -17.02
CA ASN A 73 19.61 44.49 -18.18
C ASN A 73 19.49 46.00 -17.91
N PHE A 74 19.30 46.43 -16.66
CA PHE A 74 19.30 47.85 -16.34
C PHE A 74 20.52 48.27 -15.52
N THR A 75 21.58 48.69 -16.21
CA THR A 75 22.70 49.42 -15.58
C THR A 75 22.27 50.78 -15.01
N LYS A 76 21.10 51.29 -15.45
CA LYS A 76 20.51 52.58 -15.06
C LYS A 76 19.48 52.50 -13.91
N VAL A 77 19.12 51.30 -13.45
CA VAL A 77 18.16 51.09 -12.35
C VAL A 77 18.93 50.84 -11.05
N ASN A 78 18.46 51.48 -9.98
CA ASN A 78 19.06 51.42 -8.65
C ASN A 78 19.06 49.99 -8.10
N ILE A 79 20.12 49.62 -7.38
CA ILE A 79 20.26 48.33 -6.70
C ILE A 79 19.11 48.03 -5.73
N LEU A 80 18.60 49.05 -5.02
CA LEU A 80 17.46 48.91 -4.12
C LEU A 80 16.20 48.49 -4.88
N THR A 81 15.93 49.13 -6.02
CA THR A 81 14.79 48.78 -6.88
C THR A 81 14.92 47.35 -7.41
N LYS A 82 16.12 46.92 -7.80
CA LYS A 82 16.37 45.53 -8.21
C LYS A 82 16.11 44.52 -7.08
N LEU A 83 16.57 44.81 -5.87
CA LEU A 83 16.34 43.97 -4.70
C LEU A 83 14.85 43.86 -4.37
N ILE A 84 14.12 44.98 -4.40
CA ILE A 84 12.66 44.98 -4.19
C ILE A 84 11.96 44.14 -5.26
N THR A 85 12.32 44.30 -6.54
CA THR A 85 11.73 43.47 -7.61
C THR A 85 12.08 42.00 -7.47
N LEU A 86 13.29 41.66 -7.02
CA LEU A 86 13.67 40.27 -6.75
C LEU A 86 12.81 39.70 -5.61
N SER A 87 12.66 40.45 -4.51
CA SER A 87 11.79 40.07 -3.40
C SER A 87 10.33 39.90 -3.84
N LEU A 88 9.82 40.78 -4.72
CA LEU A 88 8.47 40.66 -5.27
C LEU A 88 8.33 39.43 -6.17
N SER A 89 9.29 39.08 -7.03
CA SER A 89 9.20 37.83 -7.81
C SER A 89 9.10 36.58 -6.93
N TRP A 90 9.79 36.57 -5.78
CA TRP A 90 9.66 35.51 -4.78
C TRP A 90 8.34 35.57 -4.01
N TRP A 91 7.66 36.72 -3.98
CA TRP A 91 6.32 36.85 -3.41
C TRP A 91 5.25 36.15 -4.26
N ILE A 92 5.34 36.15 -5.60
CA ILE A 92 4.43 35.33 -6.43
C ILE A 92 4.50 33.87 -6.01
N PHE A 93 5.72 33.38 -5.78
CA PHE A 93 5.94 32.00 -5.34
C PHE A 93 5.27 31.73 -3.98
N LEU A 94 5.38 32.68 -3.04
CA LEU A 94 4.77 32.57 -1.73
C LEU A 94 3.24 32.66 -1.78
N ASP A 95 2.69 33.58 -2.58
CA ASP A 95 1.26 33.77 -2.78
C ASP A 95 0.62 32.54 -3.44
N ALA A 96 1.26 32.02 -4.49
CA ALA A 96 0.88 30.78 -5.16
C ALA A 96 0.89 29.56 -4.21
N ALA A 97 1.82 29.52 -3.24
CA ALA A 97 1.90 28.46 -2.23
C ALA A 97 0.82 28.58 -1.13
N LEU A 98 0.09 29.70 -1.08
CA LEU A 98 -0.89 30.02 -0.03
C LEU A 98 -2.34 30.07 -0.54
N GLU A 99 -2.58 30.20 -1.85
CA GLU A 99 -3.94 30.31 -2.43
C GLU A 99 -4.73 28.99 -2.37
N ASP A 100 -4.26 27.93 -3.03
CA ASP A 100 -4.93 26.63 -3.08
C ASP A 100 -3.91 25.49 -2.96
N MET A 101 -3.93 24.83 -1.81
CA MET A 101 -3.08 23.67 -1.49
C MET A 101 -3.90 22.36 -1.45
N ASN A 102 -5.02 22.32 -2.17
CA ASN A 102 -5.79 21.11 -2.33
C ASN A 102 -5.21 20.23 -3.45
N THR A 103 -5.44 18.92 -3.35
CA THR A 103 -4.89 17.89 -4.24
C THR A 103 -5.96 17.12 -4.99
N THR A 104 -7.21 17.60 -4.97
CA THR A 104 -8.28 16.98 -5.73
C THR A 104 -8.23 17.48 -7.17
N LEU A 105 -8.79 16.73 -8.10
CA LEU A 105 -8.95 17.22 -9.47
C LEU A 105 -9.98 18.35 -9.54
N GLU A 106 -10.84 18.49 -8.53
CA GLU A 106 -11.76 19.61 -8.35
C GLU A 106 -11.08 20.88 -7.83
N SER A 107 -9.94 20.77 -7.15
CA SER A 107 -9.16 21.88 -6.61
C SER A 107 -7.68 21.49 -6.66
N HIS A 108 -7.07 21.78 -7.81
CA HIS A 108 -5.77 21.27 -8.24
C HIS A 108 -4.62 22.26 -8.01
N GLY A 109 -4.80 23.23 -7.12
CA GLY A 109 -3.80 24.26 -6.86
C GLY A 109 -2.44 23.73 -6.43
N GLN A 110 -2.38 22.60 -5.71
CA GLN A 110 -1.10 22.01 -5.33
C GLN A 110 -0.33 21.43 -6.53
N TYR A 111 -1.02 20.90 -7.55
CA TYR A 111 -0.37 20.44 -8.79
C TYR A 111 0.19 21.63 -9.57
N ASN A 112 -0.58 22.72 -9.66
CA ASN A 112 -0.15 23.96 -10.30
C ASN A 112 1.07 24.56 -9.60
N PHE A 113 1.06 24.63 -8.27
CA PHE A 113 2.19 25.11 -7.48
C PHE A 113 3.44 24.27 -7.72
N LEU A 114 3.33 22.93 -7.69
CA LEU A 114 4.47 22.04 -7.90
C LEU A 114 5.09 22.23 -9.29
N MET A 115 4.25 22.32 -10.33
CA MET A 115 4.71 22.54 -11.69
C MET A 115 5.38 23.91 -11.84
N PHE A 116 4.77 24.96 -11.27
CA PHE A 116 5.35 26.30 -11.25
C PHE A 116 6.71 26.32 -10.56
N ALA A 117 6.79 25.72 -9.36
CA ALA A 117 8.00 25.69 -8.57
C ALA A 117 9.14 24.91 -9.26
N LEU A 118 8.83 23.76 -9.84
CA LEU A 118 9.80 22.93 -10.56
C LEU A 118 10.41 23.69 -11.73
N LEU A 119 9.57 24.24 -12.62
CA LEU A 119 10.02 24.94 -13.82
C LEU A 119 10.76 26.25 -13.48
N PHE A 120 10.27 27.02 -12.51
CA PHE A 120 10.90 28.26 -12.09
C PHE A 120 12.29 28.03 -11.48
N CYS A 121 12.40 27.11 -10.52
CA CYS A 121 13.67 26.83 -9.83
C CYS A 121 14.74 26.28 -10.80
N VAL A 122 14.37 25.36 -11.69
CA VAL A 122 15.29 24.83 -12.71
C VAL A 122 15.74 25.94 -13.66
N GLY A 123 14.79 26.71 -14.20
CA GLY A 123 15.11 27.81 -15.12
C GLY A 123 15.98 28.90 -14.49
N PHE A 124 15.70 29.27 -13.23
CA PHE A 124 16.49 30.26 -12.51
C PHE A 124 17.91 29.77 -12.21
N THR A 125 18.05 28.48 -11.85
CA THR A 125 19.36 27.84 -11.65
C THR A 125 20.20 27.83 -12.93
N LEU A 126 19.60 27.45 -14.06
CA LEU A 126 20.25 27.49 -15.37
C LEU A 126 20.71 28.90 -15.73
N PHE A 127 19.86 29.90 -15.51
CA PHE A 127 20.22 31.30 -15.72
C PHE A 127 21.40 31.74 -14.84
N ALA A 128 21.38 31.40 -13.55
CA ALA A 128 22.46 31.72 -12.62
C ALA A 128 23.78 31.05 -13.03
N LEU A 129 23.73 29.80 -13.49
CA LEU A 129 24.88 29.08 -14.04
C LEU A 129 25.44 29.78 -15.28
N ILE A 130 24.58 30.14 -16.25
CA ILE A 130 25.00 30.86 -17.47
C ILE A 130 25.69 32.18 -17.10
N LYS A 131 25.13 32.96 -16.17
CA LYS A 131 25.72 34.24 -15.73
C LYS A 131 27.04 34.05 -15.01
N SER A 132 27.14 33.02 -14.17
CA SER A 132 28.39 32.65 -13.50
C SER A 132 29.46 32.24 -14.51
N CYS A 133 29.12 31.42 -15.50
CA CYS A 133 30.02 31.06 -16.61
C CYS A 133 30.47 32.28 -17.42
N GLN A 134 29.55 33.20 -17.76
CA GLN A 134 29.88 34.45 -18.44
C GLN A 134 30.83 35.33 -17.61
N PHE A 135 30.61 35.41 -16.30
CA PHE A 135 31.45 36.18 -15.38
C PHE A 135 32.86 35.58 -15.26
N ILE A 136 32.96 34.26 -15.13
CA ILE A 136 34.23 33.52 -15.07
C ILE A 136 34.99 33.66 -16.41
N LYS A 137 34.30 33.51 -17.55
CA LYS A 137 34.91 33.69 -18.89
C LYS A 137 35.54 35.07 -19.08
N LYS A 138 34.95 36.13 -18.49
CA LYS A 138 35.53 37.49 -18.55
C LYS A 138 36.84 37.64 -17.76
N ARG A 139 37.16 36.71 -16.86
CA ARG A 139 38.34 36.77 -15.98
C ARG A 139 39.43 35.74 -16.33
N LEU A 140 39.14 34.80 -17.24
CA LEU A 140 40.04 33.72 -17.66
C LEU A 140 40.33 33.83 -19.16
N THR A 141 41.47 33.27 -19.61
CA THR A 141 41.71 33.09 -21.05
C THR A 141 40.77 32.01 -21.62
N ASP A 142 40.54 31.99 -22.94
CA ASP A 142 39.67 30.97 -23.56
C ASP A 142 40.17 29.55 -23.26
N CYS A 143 41.49 29.33 -23.29
CA CYS A 143 42.10 28.04 -22.94
C CYS A 143 41.82 27.64 -21.48
N GLN A 144 41.94 28.59 -20.54
CA GLN A 144 41.66 28.34 -19.12
C GLN A 144 40.18 28.08 -18.85
N PHE A 145 39.27 28.83 -19.50
CA PHE A 145 37.83 28.65 -19.34
C PHE A 145 37.37 27.29 -19.89
N TRP A 146 37.74 26.97 -21.13
CA TRP A 146 37.35 25.69 -21.74
C TRP A 146 38.05 24.50 -21.08
N GLY A 147 39.32 24.64 -20.68
CA GLY A 147 40.02 23.63 -19.89
C GLY A 147 39.35 23.38 -18.54
N GLY A 148 38.96 24.43 -17.82
CA GLY A 148 38.22 24.31 -16.56
C GLY A 148 36.82 23.70 -16.72
N LEU A 149 36.08 24.09 -17.76
CA LEU A 149 34.77 23.53 -18.07
C LEU A 149 34.87 22.04 -18.45
N LEU A 150 35.86 21.67 -19.27
CA LEU A 150 36.12 20.27 -19.61
C LEU A 150 36.47 19.46 -18.36
N LEU A 151 37.35 19.97 -17.50
CA LEU A 151 37.68 19.31 -16.23
C LEU A 151 36.45 19.13 -15.33
N PHE A 152 35.58 20.14 -15.24
CA PHE A 152 34.33 20.07 -14.50
C PHE A 152 33.41 18.99 -15.09
N ILE A 153 33.16 19.01 -16.40
CA ILE A 153 32.33 18.00 -17.08
C ILE A 153 32.93 16.60 -16.87
N SER A 154 34.23 16.43 -17.07
CA SER A 154 34.93 15.16 -16.85
C SER A 154 34.80 14.68 -15.41
N PHE A 155 34.93 15.56 -14.42
CA PHE A 155 34.73 15.20 -13.01
C PHE A 155 33.30 14.69 -12.76
N PHE A 156 32.27 15.40 -13.23
CA PHE A 156 30.88 14.97 -13.09
C PHE A 156 30.60 13.67 -13.84
N THR A 157 31.16 13.50 -15.04
CA THR A 157 31.05 12.25 -15.80
C THR A 157 31.71 11.09 -15.06
N ILE A 158 32.92 11.27 -14.52
CA ILE A 158 33.61 10.23 -13.73
C ILE A 158 32.82 9.90 -12.47
N PHE A 159 32.36 10.91 -11.73
CA PHE A 159 31.51 10.72 -10.55
C PHE A 159 30.25 9.92 -10.91
N TRP A 160 29.57 10.30 -11.99
CA TRP A 160 28.37 9.59 -12.43
C TRP A 160 28.67 8.16 -12.85
N LEU A 161 29.73 7.92 -13.63
CA LEU A 161 30.12 6.58 -14.07
C LEU A 161 30.49 5.68 -12.90
N GLU A 162 31.27 6.19 -11.95
CA GLU A 162 31.67 5.43 -10.75
C GLU A 162 30.48 5.18 -9.83
N GLY A 163 29.65 6.20 -9.60
CA GLY A 163 28.41 6.05 -8.84
C GLY A 163 27.48 5.02 -9.49
N SER A 164 27.34 5.04 -10.81
CA SER A 164 26.54 4.08 -11.57
C SER A 164 27.11 2.65 -11.48
N ARG A 165 28.44 2.52 -11.50
CA ARG A 165 29.12 1.24 -11.33
C ARG A 165 28.84 0.67 -9.94
N GLN A 166 28.99 1.48 -8.89
CA GLN A 166 28.69 1.07 -7.51
C GLN A 166 27.21 0.77 -7.32
N ALA A 167 26.34 1.56 -7.93
CA ALA A 167 24.90 1.35 -7.92
C ALA A 167 24.52 -0.01 -8.51
N LYS A 168 25.10 -0.39 -9.64
CA LYS A 168 24.91 -1.73 -10.21
C LYS A 168 25.41 -2.83 -9.29
N VAL A 169 26.55 -2.64 -8.61
CA VAL A 169 27.06 -3.64 -7.65
C VAL A 169 26.07 -3.84 -6.52
N ARG A 170 25.67 -2.75 -5.84
CA ARG A 170 24.73 -2.78 -4.70
C ARG A 170 23.35 -3.31 -5.08
N TRP A 171 22.86 -3.00 -6.28
CA TRP A 171 21.60 -3.54 -6.78
C TRP A 171 21.54 -5.08 -6.75
N ASN A 172 22.69 -5.75 -6.91
CA ASN A 172 22.80 -7.22 -6.87
C ASN A 172 23.05 -7.80 -5.47
N GLU A 173 23.47 -6.99 -4.51
CA GLU A 173 23.88 -7.47 -3.19
C GLU A 173 22.67 -8.00 -2.42
N GLY A 174 22.85 -9.14 -1.78
CA GLY A 174 21.98 -9.63 -0.72
C GLY A 174 22.70 -9.55 0.62
N ILE A 175 22.09 -10.13 1.66
CA ILE A 175 22.71 -10.19 2.99
C ILE A 175 23.89 -11.16 3.03
N SER A 176 24.87 -10.88 3.89
CA SER A 176 26.01 -11.76 4.18
C SER A 176 26.84 -12.13 2.93
N GLY A 177 27.02 -11.17 2.03
CA GLY A 177 27.87 -11.32 0.83
C GLY A 177 27.26 -12.14 -0.32
N ALA A 178 26.01 -12.60 -0.18
CA ALA A 178 25.28 -13.23 -1.26
C ALA A 178 25.01 -12.23 -2.41
N LYS A 179 24.86 -12.73 -3.64
CA LYS A 179 24.62 -11.90 -4.82
C LYS A 179 23.58 -12.53 -5.73
N LEU A 180 22.79 -11.69 -6.38
CA LEU A 180 21.94 -12.10 -7.49
C LEU A 180 22.82 -12.60 -8.64
N GLU A 181 22.53 -13.79 -9.14
CA GLU A 181 23.09 -14.25 -10.40
C GLU A 181 22.26 -13.67 -11.56
N TYR A 182 22.86 -13.18 -12.64
CA TYR A 182 22.04 -12.63 -13.75
C TYR A 182 21.45 -13.69 -14.65
N ILE A 183 22.20 -14.79 -14.81
CA ILE A 183 21.84 -15.91 -15.68
C ILE A 183 21.45 -17.06 -14.77
N TRP A 184 20.22 -17.53 -14.92
CA TRP A 184 19.73 -18.71 -14.22
C TRP A 184 18.81 -19.49 -15.14
N GLU A 185 18.88 -20.80 -15.06
CA GLU A 185 18.06 -21.66 -15.91
C GLU A 185 16.56 -21.38 -15.66
N GLY A 186 15.83 -21.07 -16.73
CA GLY A 186 14.42 -20.68 -16.66
C GLY A 186 14.14 -19.21 -16.35
N CYS A 187 15.13 -18.42 -15.91
CA CYS A 187 14.97 -17.00 -15.63
C CYS A 187 16.28 -16.21 -15.72
N ASN A 188 16.48 -15.51 -16.85
CA ASN A 188 17.54 -14.51 -16.96
C ASN A 188 16.99 -13.14 -16.55
N ILE A 189 17.74 -12.41 -15.73
CA ILE A 189 17.43 -11.02 -15.38
C ILE A 189 18.35 -10.12 -16.20
N THR A 190 17.75 -9.28 -17.05
CA THR A 190 18.47 -8.26 -17.82
C THR A 190 18.35 -6.91 -17.13
N MET A 191 19.50 -6.32 -16.78
CA MET A 191 19.56 -4.94 -16.28
C MET A 191 19.73 -3.95 -17.43
N ASP A 192 18.62 -3.63 -18.08
CA ASP A 192 18.60 -2.61 -19.12
C ASP A 192 18.54 -1.21 -18.49
N GLY A 193 19.72 -0.60 -18.33
CA GLY A 193 19.86 0.79 -17.86
C GLY A 193 20.81 0.97 -16.69
N ASN A 194 20.53 2.00 -15.88
CA ASN A 194 21.33 2.39 -14.73
C ASN A 194 20.43 2.61 -13.49
N PRO A 195 20.71 1.98 -12.34
CA PRO A 195 19.99 2.23 -11.10
C PRO A 195 20.33 3.60 -10.51
N TRP A 196 19.94 4.65 -11.21
CA TRP A 196 20.36 6.02 -10.95
C TRP A 196 19.89 6.57 -9.60
N VAL A 197 18.82 6.01 -9.02
CA VAL A 197 18.35 6.37 -7.66
C VAL A 197 19.38 6.08 -6.58
N GLU A 198 20.33 5.19 -6.83
CA GLU A 198 21.43 4.89 -5.91
C GLU A 198 22.61 5.85 -6.02
N VAL A 199 22.69 6.57 -7.12
CA VAL A 199 23.78 7.53 -7.39
C VAL A 199 23.51 8.85 -6.68
N ILE A 200 22.22 9.20 -6.51
CA ILE A 200 21.79 10.43 -5.87
C ILE A 200 21.77 10.28 -4.33
N PRO A 201 21.96 11.38 -3.57
CA PRO A 201 21.87 11.35 -2.12
C PRO A 201 20.51 10.90 -1.60
N GLU A 202 20.49 10.34 -0.40
CA GLU A 202 19.25 9.99 0.29
C GLU A 202 18.38 11.24 0.52
N LYS A 203 17.05 11.06 0.54
CA LYS A 203 16.07 12.15 0.67
C LYS A 203 16.07 13.15 -0.48
N THR A 204 16.68 12.85 -1.63
CA THR A 204 16.62 13.76 -2.79
C THR A 204 15.18 14.11 -3.18
N PHE A 205 14.26 13.15 -3.11
CA PHE A 205 12.85 13.35 -3.46
C PHE A 205 11.98 13.79 -2.28
N ASN A 206 12.54 13.82 -1.07
CA ASN A 206 11.80 14.09 0.15
C ASN A 206 12.62 14.86 1.22
N PHE A 207 13.47 15.78 0.78
CA PHE A 207 14.45 16.48 1.64
C PHE A 207 13.80 17.38 2.69
N TYR A 208 12.53 17.74 2.50
CA TYR A 208 11.76 18.60 3.39
C TYR A 208 11.09 17.82 4.54
N MET A 209 11.09 16.49 4.51
CA MET A 209 10.45 15.67 5.53
C MET A 209 11.35 15.45 6.75
N SER A 210 10.84 15.80 7.94
CA SER A 210 11.41 15.35 9.22
C SER A 210 11.11 13.87 9.46
N GLU A 211 12.03 13.15 10.09
CA GLU A 211 11.88 11.74 10.49
C GLU A 211 11.07 11.55 11.78
N SER A 212 10.99 12.57 12.64
CA SER A 212 10.33 12.50 13.94
C SER A 212 8.91 13.04 13.89
N CYS A 213 7.94 12.32 14.45
CA CYS A 213 6.57 12.83 14.57
C CYS A 213 6.49 14.14 15.37
N PRO A 214 5.48 15.00 15.11
CA PRO A 214 5.29 16.23 15.88
C PRO A 214 5.18 15.94 17.38
N SER A 215 5.67 16.85 18.22
CA SER A 215 5.45 16.71 19.67
C SER A 215 3.99 16.98 20.00
N VAL A 216 3.43 16.20 20.92
CA VAL A 216 2.06 16.36 21.41
C VAL A 216 2.06 16.65 22.90
N ASP A 217 1.15 17.52 23.33
CA ASP A 217 0.98 17.82 24.74
C ASP A 217 0.43 16.60 25.49
N LYS A 218 1.18 16.10 26.47
CA LYS A 218 0.83 14.89 27.23
C LYS A 218 0.22 15.25 28.58
N PHE A 219 -1.11 15.39 28.58
CA PHE A 219 -1.91 15.60 29.78
C PHE A 219 -2.46 14.29 30.36
N SER A 220 -2.20 13.14 29.72
CA SER A 220 -2.58 11.83 30.25
C SER A 220 -1.52 10.76 29.99
N SER A 221 -1.63 9.65 30.72
CA SER A 221 -0.76 8.48 30.56
C SER A 221 -1.57 7.22 30.79
N PHE A 222 -1.33 6.20 29.97
CA PHE A 222 -2.00 4.92 30.07
C PHE A 222 -0.98 3.81 30.34
N LYS A 223 -1.25 3.00 31.36
CA LYS A 223 -0.42 1.84 31.72
C LYS A 223 -1.28 0.79 32.43
N ASP A 224 -1.10 -0.47 32.04
CA ASP A 224 -1.70 -1.66 32.67
C ASP A 224 -3.22 -1.54 32.87
N GLY A 225 -3.96 -1.09 31.85
CA GLY A 225 -5.41 -0.92 31.93
C GLY A 225 -5.89 0.35 32.65
N VAL A 226 -4.97 1.15 33.22
CA VAL A 226 -5.30 2.34 34.01
C VAL A 226 -4.87 3.61 33.27
N LEU A 227 -5.85 4.44 32.93
CA LEU A 227 -5.66 5.79 32.42
C LEU A 227 -5.52 6.76 33.60
N THR A 228 -4.40 7.49 33.65
CA THR A 228 -4.21 8.62 34.56
C THR A 228 -4.33 9.91 33.77
N VAL A 229 -5.29 10.77 34.15
CA VAL A 229 -5.56 12.06 33.50
C VAL A 229 -5.09 13.20 34.41
N LYS A 230 -4.37 14.15 33.83
CA LYS A 230 -3.89 15.41 34.43
C LYS A 230 -4.16 16.55 33.44
N CYS A 231 -5.43 16.82 33.23
CA CYS A 231 -5.93 17.88 32.38
C CYS A 231 -6.06 19.19 33.18
N ASP A 232 -5.61 20.30 32.59
CA ASP A 232 -5.72 21.63 33.20
C ASP A 232 -7.17 22.14 33.25
N GLU A 233 -8.04 21.59 32.40
CA GLU A 233 -9.48 21.84 32.48
C GLU A 233 -10.15 21.03 33.60
N LYS A 234 -11.34 21.48 34.05
CA LYS A 234 -12.10 20.79 35.12
C LYS A 234 -12.49 19.36 34.75
N GLN A 235 -12.63 19.05 33.47
CA GLN A 235 -13.06 17.75 32.98
C GLN A 235 -12.27 17.37 31.72
N ALA A 236 -12.01 16.08 31.55
CA ALA A 236 -11.54 15.49 30.31
C ALA A 236 -12.66 14.64 29.68
N THR A 237 -12.64 14.48 28.37
CA THR A 237 -13.57 13.63 27.63
C THR A 237 -12.83 12.39 27.13
N ILE A 238 -13.39 11.21 27.36
CA ILE A 238 -12.87 9.95 26.84
C ILE A 238 -13.83 9.45 25.75
N ILE A 239 -13.28 9.00 24.64
CA ILE A 239 -14.01 8.37 23.53
C ILE A 239 -13.40 6.98 23.33
N GLU A 240 -14.16 5.94 23.63
CA GLU A 240 -13.83 4.55 23.33
C GLU A 240 -14.48 4.17 22.00
N LEU A 241 -13.72 3.56 21.08
CA LEU A 241 -14.20 3.13 19.77
C LEU A 241 -13.85 1.66 19.56
N PRO A 242 -14.84 0.76 19.43
CA PRO A 242 -14.56 -0.62 19.08
C PRO A 242 -14.09 -0.74 17.63
N ASP A 243 -13.48 -1.87 17.31
CA ASP A 243 -13.19 -2.22 15.92
C ASP A 243 -14.48 -2.67 15.21
N PHE A 244 -14.95 -1.87 14.27
CA PHE A 244 -16.31 -1.94 13.74
C PHE A 244 -16.50 -2.98 12.61
N LEU A 245 -15.41 -3.46 12.00
CA LEU A 245 -15.48 -4.40 10.87
C LEU A 245 -16.12 -5.76 11.22
N ARG A 246 -16.19 -6.12 12.51
CA ARG A 246 -16.80 -7.38 12.95
C ARG A 246 -18.32 -7.40 12.82
N ASP A 247 -18.95 -6.24 12.86
CA ASP A 247 -20.42 -6.12 12.94
C ASP A 247 -21.06 -5.77 11.58
N HIS A 248 -20.26 -5.69 10.52
CA HIS A 248 -20.76 -5.43 9.18
C HIS A 248 -20.83 -6.70 8.34
N THR A 249 -21.83 -6.74 7.46
CA THR A 249 -21.97 -7.74 6.39
C THR A 249 -21.28 -7.31 5.10
N ASN A 250 -20.67 -6.12 5.08
CA ASN A 250 -20.16 -5.44 3.90
C ASN A 250 -18.71 -5.00 4.06
N ALA A 251 -17.92 -5.08 2.98
CA ALA A 251 -16.58 -4.51 2.95
C ALA A 251 -16.62 -2.99 3.23
N PHE A 252 -15.59 -2.51 3.91
CA PHE A 252 -15.41 -1.08 4.16
C PHE A 252 -14.17 -0.58 3.42
N ILE A 253 -14.41 0.14 2.33
CA ILE A 253 -13.40 0.83 1.52
C ILE A 253 -13.80 2.31 1.52
N LEU A 254 -12.92 3.20 1.96
CA LEU A 254 -13.25 4.60 2.17
C LEU A 254 -13.63 5.29 0.85
N GLU A 255 -12.95 4.94 -0.24
CA GLU A 255 -13.25 5.44 -1.60
C GLU A 255 -14.66 5.04 -2.08
N GLU A 256 -15.11 3.83 -1.75
CA GLU A 256 -16.39 3.27 -2.22
C GLU A 256 -17.55 3.60 -1.27
N ASN A 257 -17.35 3.47 0.03
CA ASN A 257 -18.39 3.63 1.05
C ASN A 257 -18.68 5.10 1.36
N GLY A 258 -17.72 5.99 1.13
CA GLY A 258 -17.83 7.42 1.35
C GLY A 258 -17.72 7.88 2.81
N LEU A 259 -17.26 9.12 2.98
CA LEU A 259 -17.02 9.77 4.28
C LEU A 259 -18.22 9.79 5.22
N GLN A 260 -19.41 10.02 4.66
CA GLN A 260 -20.63 10.17 5.45
C GLN A 260 -21.02 8.85 6.12
N LYS A 261 -20.93 7.74 5.38
CA LYS A 261 -21.21 6.39 5.90
C LYS A 261 -20.20 6.00 6.98
N TRP A 262 -18.92 6.29 6.78
CA TRP A 262 -17.90 6.08 7.81
C TRP A 262 -18.19 6.87 9.10
N LYS A 263 -18.55 8.16 8.99
CA LYS A 263 -18.93 8.99 10.14
C LYS A 263 -20.16 8.47 10.87
N GLU A 264 -21.16 7.98 10.13
CA GLU A 264 -22.38 7.41 10.72
C GLU A 264 -22.08 6.12 11.49
N ILE A 265 -21.30 5.22 10.89
CA ILE A 265 -20.88 3.95 11.51
C ILE A 265 -20.06 4.21 12.77
N THR A 266 -19.00 5.00 12.66
CA THR A 266 -18.08 5.27 13.78
C THR A 266 -18.80 5.96 14.94
N LYS A 267 -19.68 6.92 14.65
CA LYS A 267 -20.46 7.62 15.67
C LYS A 267 -21.49 6.72 16.35
N ALA A 268 -22.06 5.74 15.65
CA ALA A 268 -23.02 4.81 16.25
C ALA A 268 -22.38 3.88 17.30
N GLN A 269 -21.07 3.63 17.19
CA GLN A 269 -20.34 2.72 18.07
C GLN A 269 -19.49 3.43 19.12
N GLU A 270 -19.40 4.75 19.07
CA GLU A 270 -18.60 5.53 20.02
C GLU A 270 -19.22 5.48 21.42
N LYS A 271 -18.39 5.19 22.43
CA LYS A 271 -18.75 5.37 23.83
C LYS A 271 -18.02 6.58 24.39
N LYS A 272 -18.75 7.69 24.49
CA LYS A 272 -18.24 8.98 24.92
C LYS A 272 -18.71 9.34 26.33
N TYR A 273 -17.77 9.68 27.22
CA TYR A 273 -18.08 10.08 28.59
C TYR A 273 -17.05 11.07 29.14
N LYS A 274 -17.43 11.83 30.18
CA LYS A 274 -16.58 12.82 30.82
C LYS A 274 -16.08 12.34 32.17
N VAL A 275 -14.87 12.73 32.52
CA VAL A 275 -14.23 12.41 33.81
C VAL A 275 -13.58 13.66 34.41
N PRO A 276 -13.34 13.72 35.73
CA PRO A 276 -12.64 14.87 36.33
C PRO A 276 -11.25 15.07 35.72
N GLY A 277 -10.80 16.33 35.61
CA GLY A 277 -9.53 16.67 34.99
C GLY A 277 -8.30 16.05 35.65
N ASN A 278 -8.40 15.71 36.94
CA ASN A 278 -7.38 14.95 37.66
C ASN A 278 -8.01 13.68 38.23
N THR A 279 -7.77 12.53 37.59
CA THR A 279 -8.42 11.27 37.95
C THR A 279 -7.65 10.05 37.43
N LYS A 280 -8.06 8.88 37.91
CA LYS A 280 -7.67 7.57 37.37
C LYS A 280 -8.90 6.80 36.95
N VAL A 281 -8.86 6.20 35.77
CA VAL A 281 -9.99 5.47 35.16
C VAL A 281 -9.47 4.15 34.62
N ASN A 282 -10.20 3.07 34.87
CA ASN A 282 -9.91 1.79 34.25
C ASN A 282 -10.53 1.75 32.85
N ILE A 283 -9.72 1.44 31.84
CA ILE A 283 -10.15 1.38 30.44
C ILE A 283 -9.93 -0.03 29.92
N THR A 284 -11.00 -0.64 29.44
CA THR A 284 -10.98 -1.99 28.85
C THR A 284 -11.09 -1.97 27.33
N ALA A 285 -11.21 -0.79 26.72
CA ALA A 285 -11.26 -0.65 25.26
C ALA A 285 -9.87 -0.90 24.65
N GLU A 286 -9.82 -1.62 23.52
CA GLU A 286 -8.60 -1.84 22.74
C GLU A 286 -8.06 -0.52 22.15
N TYR A 287 -8.94 0.44 21.91
CA TYR A 287 -8.62 1.76 21.36
C TYR A 287 -9.49 2.85 21.99
N PHE A 288 -8.87 3.97 22.36
CA PHE A 288 -9.57 5.14 22.88
C PHE A 288 -8.75 6.43 22.74
N GLN A 289 -9.47 7.54 22.70
CA GLN A 289 -8.95 8.90 22.66
C GLN A 289 -9.35 9.64 23.93
N VAL A 290 -8.46 10.49 24.43
CA VAL A 290 -8.70 11.36 25.57
C VAL A 290 -8.54 12.80 25.10
N PHE A 291 -9.49 13.66 25.44
CA PHE A 291 -9.51 15.06 25.08
C PHE A 291 -9.50 15.95 26.33
N CYS A 292 -8.59 16.92 26.36
CA CYS A 292 -8.53 18.00 27.34
C CYS A 292 -8.66 19.32 26.55
N GLY A 293 -9.85 19.92 26.54
CA GLY A 293 -10.15 21.02 25.62
C GLY A 293 -9.97 20.61 24.16
N LYS A 294 -8.97 21.22 23.50
CA LYS A 294 -8.57 20.92 22.12
C LYS A 294 -7.42 19.91 22.01
N ASN A 295 -6.74 19.62 23.12
CA ASN A 295 -5.61 18.71 23.11
C ASN A 295 -6.10 17.27 23.17
N GLU A 296 -5.43 16.40 22.44
CA GLU A 296 -5.76 14.99 22.32
C GLU A 296 -4.59 14.12 22.78
N ASN A 297 -4.89 13.05 23.51
CA ASN A 297 -3.98 11.94 23.73
C ASN A 297 -4.64 10.64 23.24
N TYR A 298 -3.86 9.86 22.50
CA TYR A 298 -4.32 8.69 21.75
C TYR A 298 -3.66 7.41 22.28
N TYR A 299 -4.46 6.37 22.56
CA TYR A 299 -3.97 5.12 23.13
C TYR A 299 -4.59 3.88 22.49
N MET A 300 -3.81 2.80 22.48
CA MET A 300 -4.26 1.47 22.09
C MET A 300 -3.62 0.40 22.99
N GLN A 301 -4.32 -0.71 23.16
CA GLN A 301 -3.86 -1.87 23.93
C GLN A 301 -4.44 -3.15 23.37
N HIS A 302 -3.70 -4.25 23.50
CA HIS A 302 -4.25 -5.58 23.22
C HIS A 302 -5.04 -6.08 24.42
N VAL A 303 -6.30 -6.44 24.22
CA VAL A 303 -7.17 -6.97 25.28
C VAL A 303 -7.45 -8.45 25.03
N PRO A 304 -6.95 -9.38 25.87
CA PRO A 304 -7.19 -10.81 25.69
C PRO A 304 -8.68 -11.15 25.76
N LYS A 305 -9.15 -11.98 24.83
CA LYS A 305 -10.56 -12.40 24.80
C LYS A 305 -10.77 -13.74 25.48
N LYS A 306 -11.82 -13.84 26.30
CA LYS A 306 -12.16 -15.06 27.05
C LYS A 306 -12.39 -16.27 26.15
N ASN A 307 -13.14 -16.12 25.05
CA ASN A 307 -13.41 -17.22 24.12
C ASN A 307 -12.14 -17.73 23.42
N VAL A 308 -11.20 -16.83 23.11
CA VAL A 308 -9.90 -17.21 22.54
C VAL A 308 -9.07 -17.95 23.59
N GLN A 309 -8.97 -17.41 24.80
CA GLN A 309 -8.28 -18.08 25.90
C GLN A 309 -8.87 -19.46 26.19
N GLU A 310 -10.19 -19.61 26.18
CA GLU A 310 -10.87 -20.88 26.38
C GLU A 310 -10.60 -21.88 25.26
N ARG A 311 -10.58 -21.45 23.99
CA ARG A 311 -10.23 -22.31 22.85
C ARG A 311 -8.80 -22.81 22.93
N LEU A 312 -7.87 -21.97 23.41
CA LEU A 312 -6.44 -22.28 23.48
C LEU A 312 -6.04 -23.08 24.74
N LYS A 313 -6.96 -23.30 25.68
CA LYS A 313 -6.72 -24.14 26.87
C LYS A 313 -6.46 -25.59 26.47
N ASN A 314 -5.58 -26.25 27.21
CA ASN A 314 -5.34 -27.70 27.18
C ASN A 314 -4.62 -28.28 25.95
N GLU A 315 -3.79 -27.49 25.25
CA GLU A 315 -2.89 -28.05 24.23
C GLU A 315 -1.47 -28.30 24.77
N GLU A 316 -1.12 -29.58 24.94
CA GLU A 316 0.24 -30.03 25.24
C GLU A 316 1.01 -30.31 23.94
N ARG A 317 1.66 -29.27 23.40
CA ARG A 317 2.63 -29.39 22.29
C ARG A 317 3.70 -28.32 22.39
N VAL A 318 4.87 -28.56 21.79
CA VAL A 318 5.84 -27.50 21.51
C VAL A 318 5.20 -26.59 20.46
N LYS A 319 5.08 -25.28 20.74
CA LYS A 319 4.36 -24.35 19.86
C LYS A 319 5.35 -23.46 19.13
N MET A 320 5.18 -23.37 17.82
CA MET A 320 5.84 -22.39 16.96
C MET A 320 4.85 -21.30 16.58
N ASN A 321 5.39 -20.10 16.40
CA ASN A 321 4.67 -18.92 15.94
C ASN A 321 5.05 -18.62 14.49
N LEU A 322 4.12 -18.01 13.75
CA LEU A 322 4.34 -17.47 12.42
C LEU A 322 4.05 -15.96 12.46
N LEU A 323 5.01 -15.15 12.02
CA LEU A 323 4.88 -13.70 11.89
C LEU A 323 5.19 -13.30 10.46
N ILE A 324 4.23 -12.67 9.78
CA ILE A 324 4.39 -12.19 8.41
C ILE A 324 4.23 -10.67 8.41
N PHE A 325 5.32 -9.96 8.15
CA PHE A 325 5.29 -8.56 7.75
C PHE A 325 5.13 -8.50 6.24
N GLN A 326 4.06 -7.84 5.79
CA GLN A 326 3.83 -7.57 4.38
C GLN A 326 3.94 -6.06 4.14
N ILE A 327 5.08 -5.62 3.61
CA ILE A 327 5.32 -4.19 3.34
C ILE A 327 4.87 -3.90 1.92
N ASP A 328 3.85 -3.07 1.76
CA ASP A 328 3.30 -2.76 0.44
C ASP A 328 4.29 -1.93 -0.40
N THR A 329 4.46 -2.25 -1.69
CA THR A 329 5.31 -1.53 -2.68
C THR A 329 6.82 -1.45 -2.40
N LEU A 330 7.44 -2.48 -1.83
CA LEU A 330 8.89 -2.51 -1.59
C LEU A 330 9.54 -3.60 -2.47
N SER A 331 10.62 -3.22 -3.16
CA SER A 331 11.41 -4.14 -4.00
C SER A 331 12.63 -4.62 -3.22
N ARG A 332 13.18 -5.78 -3.59
CA ARG A 332 14.41 -6.31 -2.97
C ARG A 332 15.54 -5.27 -2.97
N ALA A 333 15.81 -4.65 -4.11
CA ALA A 333 16.88 -3.66 -4.20
C ALA A 333 16.53 -2.40 -3.38
N HIS A 334 15.27 -1.98 -3.36
CA HIS A 334 14.82 -0.84 -2.57
C HIS A 334 14.90 -1.08 -1.06
N PHE A 335 14.54 -2.29 -0.58
CA PHE A 335 14.75 -2.73 0.78
C PHE A 335 16.23 -2.62 1.17
N MET A 336 17.13 -3.20 0.36
CA MET A 336 18.59 -3.15 0.61
C MET A 336 19.12 -1.71 0.66
N ARG A 337 18.54 -0.80 -0.14
CA ARG A 337 18.94 0.62 -0.15
C ARG A 337 18.44 1.42 1.04
N ARG A 338 17.21 1.18 1.51
CA ARG A 338 16.50 2.10 2.43
C ARG A 338 16.25 1.55 3.82
N MET A 339 16.42 0.25 4.03
CA MET A 339 16.24 -0.45 5.29
C MET A 339 17.59 -0.94 5.85
N LYS A 340 18.60 -0.06 5.89
CA LYS A 340 19.99 -0.43 6.19
C LYS A 340 20.19 -0.99 7.61
N ASN A 341 19.50 -0.43 8.61
CA ASN A 341 19.58 -0.94 9.98
C ASN A 341 18.96 -2.33 10.08
N THR A 342 17.85 -2.56 9.39
CA THR A 342 17.17 -3.85 9.32
C THR A 342 18.03 -4.87 8.57
N VAL A 343 18.62 -4.51 7.43
CA VAL A 343 19.58 -5.35 6.69
C VAL A 343 20.74 -5.77 7.59
N LYS A 344 21.38 -4.80 8.24
CA LYS A 344 22.47 -5.08 9.19
C LYS A 344 22.01 -6.02 10.31
N LYS A 345 20.79 -5.82 10.82
CA LYS A 345 20.22 -6.70 11.86
C LYS A 345 20.00 -8.12 11.35
N LEU A 346 19.53 -8.30 10.12
CA LEU A 346 19.37 -9.62 9.50
C LEU A 346 20.73 -10.32 9.33
N GLU A 347 21.78 -9.58 8.96
CA GLU A 347 23.15 -10.10 8.89
C GLU A 347 23.66 -10.54 10.28
N GLU A 348 23.49 -9.69 11.29
CA GLU A 348 23.84 -10.01 12.68
C GLU A 348 23.10 -11.25 13.19
N ILE A 349 21.81 -11.41 12.86
CA ILE A 349 21.02 -12.61 13.22
C ILE A 349 21.60 -13.86 12.54
N LYS A 350 21.96 -13.77 11.25
CA LYS A 350 22.54 -14.88 10.48
C LYS A 350 23.94 -15.28 10.98
N GLU A 351 24.72 -14.32 11.49
CA GLU A 351 26.04 -14.57 12.07
C GLU A 351 25.98 -15.11 13.51
N THR A 352 24.91 -14.82 14.24
CA THR A 352 24.74 -15.29 15.62
C THR A 352 24.34 -16.77 15.64
N GLN A 353 24.97 -17.57 16.51
CA GLN A 353 24.56 -18.95 16.74
C GLN A 353 23.09 -18.99 17.22
N GLY A 354 22.23 -19.74 16.53
CA GLY A 354 20.85 -20.00 16.96
C GLY A 354 19.76 -19.69 15.93
N TYR A 355 20.07 -19.00 14.83
CA TYR A 355 19.10 -18.66 13.79
C TYR A 355 19.73 -18.74 12.38
N GLU A 356 18.91 -18.99 11.36
CA GLU A 356 19.30 -18.82 9.95
C GLU A 356 18.33 -17.87 9.24
N VAL A 357 18.89 -17.03 8.37
CA VAL A 357 18.14 -16.10 7.51
C VAL A 357 18.33 -16.48 6.06
N PHE A 358 17.21 -16.68 5.37
CA PHE A 358 17.11 -16.92 3.93
C PHE A 358 16.55 -15.69 3.22
N GLN A 359 16.91 -15.51 1.96
CA GLN A 359 16.41 -14.42 1.11
C GLN A 359 16.02 -14.96 -0.27
N SER A 360 15.05 -14.31 -0.93
CA SER A 360 14.74 -14.61 -2.33
C SER A 360 15.29 -13.52 -3.24
N PHE A 361 16.09 -13.92 -4.23
CA PHE A 361 16.63 -13.02 -5.25
C PHE A 361 15.68 -12.86 -6.45
N ARG A 362 14.81 -13.84 -6.71
CA ARG A 362 13.87 -13.87 -7.84
C ARG A 362 12.45 -14.21 -7.40
N LEU A 363 12.01 -13.64 -6.28
CA LEU A 363 10.57 -13.56 -6.02
C LEU A 363 9.99 -12.61 -7.06
N SER A 364 9.13 -13.11 -7.92
CA SER A 364 8.46 -12.32 -8.95
C SER A 364 7.07 -11.95 -8.51
N THR A 365 6.66 -10.73 -8.86
CA THR A 365 5.25 -10.36 -8.86
C THR A 365 4.46 -11.23 -9.84
N ILE A 366 3.21 -11.50 -9.50
CA ILE A 366 2.23 -12.23 -10.32
C ILE A 366 1.43 -11.24 -11.17
N GLY A 367 1.15 -10.05 -10.63
CA GLY A 367 0.52 -8.97 -11.38
C GLY A 367 0.91 -7.58 -10.93
N TYR A 368 0.17 -6.59 -11.40
CA TYR A 368 0.59 -5.20 -11.30
C TYR A 368 0.53 -4.62 -9.88
N ASN A 369 -0.51 -4.97 -9.13
CA ASN A 369 -0.87 -4.33 -7.88
C ASN A 369 -1.09 -5.37 -6.76
N THR A 370 -1.41 -4.89 -5.56
CA THR A 370 -1.56 -5.69 -4.35
C THR A 370 -2.55 -6.82 -4.47
N GLU A 371 -3.63 -6.66 -5.25
CA GLU A 371 -4.77 -7.59 -5.29
C GLU A 371 -4.34 -9.04 -5.58
N VAL A 372 -3.75 -9.30 -6.74
CA VAL A 372 -3.41 -10.67 -7.16
C VAL A 372 -2.23 -11.24 -6.39
N ASN A 373 -1.27 -10.39 -6.03
CA ASN A 373 -0.05 -10.78 -5.34
C ASN A 373 -0.34 -11.22 -3.90
N THR A 374 -1.16 -10.44 -3.20
CA THR A 374 -1.59 -10.71 -1.83
C THR A 374 -2.50 -11.93 -1.78
N LYS A 375 -3.44 -12.05 -2.73
CA LYS A 375 -4.32 -13.24 -2.82
C LYS A 375 -3.53 -14.52 -3.02
N ALA A 376 -2.51 -14.50 -3.87
CA ALA A 376 -1.63 -15.65 -4.07
C ALA A 376 -0.95 -16.09 -2.77
N LEU A 377 -0.46 -15.14 -1.96
CA LEU A 377 0.13 -15.45 -0.65
C LEU A 377 -0.92 -16.00 0.33
N TYR A 378 -2.07 -15.33 0.44
CA TYR A 378 -3.05 -15.60 1.48
C TYR A 378 -3.79 -16.91 1.28
N THR A 379 -4.10 -17.26 0.03
CA THR A 379 -4.96 -18.40 -0.29
C THR A 379 -4.38 -19.33 -1.34
N GLY A 380 -3.27 -19.01 -2.01
CA GLY A 380 -2.72 -19.87 -3.07
C GLY A 380 -3.54 -19.88 -4.35
N SER A 381 -4.53 -18.98 -4.48
CA SER A 381 -5.51 -18.97 -5.56
C SER A 381 -5.32 -17.79 -6.52
N GLN A 382 -5.67 -17.99 -7.79
CA GLN A 382 -5.62 -16.95 -8.83
C GLN A 382 -6.73 -15.90 -8.75
N PHE A 383 -6.63 -14.86 -9.60
CA PHE A 383 -7.70 -13.90 -9.87
C PHE A 383 -8.97 -14.54 -10.47
N ARG A 384 -8.90 -15.80 -10.91
CA ARG A 384 -10.08 -16.54 -11.36
C ARG A 384 -10.96 -16.93 -10.17
N GLN A 385 -12.08 -16.23 -10.05
CA GLN A 385 -13.31 -16.67 -9.38
C GLN A 385 -13.24 -16.78 -7.84
N ASN A 386 -13.63 -15.66 -7.28
CA ASN A 386 -13.66 -14.97 -6.00
C ASN A 386 -14.08 -15.65 -4.69
N ARG A 387 -14.47 -16.94 -4.57
CA ARG A 387 -14.94 -17.43 -3.24
C ARG A 387 -14.41 -18.75 -2.68
N SER A 388 -13.30 -19.30 -3.20
CA SER A 388 -12.75 -20.55 -2.63
C SER A 388 -11.25 -20.46 -2.33
N GLY A 389 -10.88 -21.03 -1.18
CA GLY A 389 -9.55 -20.94 -0.60
C GLY A 389 -9.62 -20.61 0.87
N ARG A 390 -9.00 -21.47 1.67
CA ARG A 390 -8.83 -21.21 3.08
C ARG A 390 -7.64 -20.28 3.23
N SER A 391 -7.87 -19.11 3.82
CA SER A 391 -6.78 -18.21 4.13
C SER A 391 -5.83 -18.86 5.13
N LEU A 392 -4.55 -18.50 5.06
CA LEU A 392 -3.54 -18.99 5.99
C LEU A 392 -4.00 -18.81 7.44
N TRP A 393 -4.54 -17.66 7.81
CA TRP A 393 -4.97 -17.41 9.17
C TRP A 393 -6.17 -18.28 9.62
N ASP A 394 -7.10 -18.63 8.73
CA ASP A 394 -8.21 -19.55 9.06
C ASP A 394 -7.69 -20.97 9.32
N ILE A 395 -6.66 -21.41 8.58
CA ILE A 395 -5.97 -22.68 8.85
C ILE A 395 -5.39 -22.68 10.26
N PHE A 396 -4.61 -21.65 10.61
CA PHE A 396 -3.93 -21.59 11.91
C PHE A 396 -4.91 -21.42 13.08
N GLN A 397 -6.00 -20.68 12.91
CA GLN A 397 -7.04 -20.55 13.94
C GLN A 397 -7.69 -21.89 14.26
N LYS A 398 -8.05 -22.66 13.22
CA LYS A 398 -8.62 -24.02 13.35
C LYS A 398 -7.64 -25.03 13.95
N GLN A 399 -6.35 -24.71 13.94
CA GLN A 399 -5.28 -25.46 14.58
C GLN A 399 -4.93 -24.92 15.98
N ASN A 400 -5.89 -24.22 16.61
CA ASN A 400 -5.76 -23.68 17.97
C ASN A 400 -4.53 -22.79 18.15
N ASN A 401 -4.28 -21.92 17.19
CA ASN A 401 -3.38 -20.78 17.37
C ASN A 401 -4.20 -19.50 17.64
N ALA A 402 -3.61 -18.57 18.37
CA ALA A 402 -4.10 -17.19 18.46
C ALA A 402 -3.75 -16.46 17.15
N VAL A 403 -4.75 -15.85 16.52
CA VAL A 403 -4.58 -15.25 15.20
C VAL A 403 -4.85 -13.75 15.23
N LEU A 404 -3.87 -12.96 14.79
CA LEU A 404 -3.95 -11.51 14.69
C LEU A 404 -3.74 -11.04 13.25
N TYR A 405 -4.72 -10.30 12.72
CA TYR A 405 -4.56 -9.48 11.52
C TYR A 405 -4.41 -8.02 11.94
N LEU A 406 -3.17 -7.53 11.86
CA LEU A 406 -2.78 -6.18 12.26
C LEU A 406 -2.61 -5.32 11.00
N ASN A 407 -3.73 -4.92 10.40
CA ASN A 407 -3.75 -4.15 9.16
C ASN A 407 -3.27 -2.72 9.42
N GLY A 408 -2.11 -2.28 8.93
CA GLY A 408 -1.62 -0.91 9.10
C GLY A 408 -2.39 0.17 8.33
N PHE A 409 -3.63 -0.11 7.94
CA PHE A 409 -4.43 0.74 7.05
C PHE A 409 -5.91 0.81 7.46
N CYS A 410 -6.56 1.96 7.22
CA CYS A 410 -7.99 2.20 7.44
C CYS A 410 -8.83 1.84 6.20
N GLU A 411 -8.53 0.73 5.51
CA GLU A 411 -9.50 0.02 4.64
C GLU A 411 -9.47 -1.52 4.76
N ASP A 412 -10.64 -2.17 4.66
CA ASP A 412 -10.75 -3.64 4.74
C ASP A 412 -10.39 -4.30 3.40
N TRP A 413 -9.09 -4.24 3.10
CA TRP A 413 -8.52 -4.86 1.92
C TRP A 413 -8.59 -6.40 1.97
N SER A 414 -8.68 -6.99 3.17
CA SER A 414 -8.82 -8.44 3.32
C SER A 414 -10.13 -8.94 2.69
N SER A 415 -11.25 -8.27 2.96
CA SER A 415 -12.53 -8.56 2.30
C SER A 415 -12.45 -8.34 0.79
N ARG A 416 -11.78 -7.28 0.34
CA ARG A 416 -11.66 -6.96 -1.09
C ARG A 416 -10.85 -7.99 -1.87
N PHE A 417 -9.73 -8.47 -1.32
CA PHE A 417 -8.87 -9.44 -2.00
C PHE A 417 -9.44 -10.86 -1.96
N LEU A 418 -10.02 -11.24 -0.82
CA LEU A 418 -10.62 -12.56 -0.64
C LEU A 418 -12.01 -12.64 -1.26
N LYS A 419 -12.66 -11.49 -1.46
CA LYS A 419 -14.00 -11.32 -2.01
C LYS A 419 -15.04 -12.18 -1.29
N LYS A 420 -14.87 -12.24 0.02
CA LYS A 420 -15.77 -12.82 1.02
C LYS A 420 -15.52 -12.13 2.35
N MET A 421 -16.48 -12.24 3.26
CA MET A 421 -16.29 -11.70 4.61
C MET A 421 -15.10 -12.38 5.32
N PRO A 422 -14.25 -11.64 6.04
CA PRO A 422 -13.06 -12.20 6.64
C PRO A 422 -13.46 -13.13 7.79
N SER A 423 -12.93 -14.36 7.78
CA SER A 423 -13.13 -15.35 8.85
C SER A 423 -11.78 -15.85 9.34
N GLY A 424 -11.78 -16.54 10.49
CA GLY A 424 -10.58 -17.18 11.02
C GLY A 424 -9.60 -16.25 11.74
N MET A 425 -9.98 -14.99 12.03
CA MET A 425 -9.14 -14.05 12.79
C MET A 425 -9.72 -13.84 14.19
N ASP A 426 -8.90 -14.00 15.23
CA ASP A 426 -9.34 -13.73 16.60
C ASP A 426 -9.29 -12.24 16.91
N TYR A 427 -8.23 -11.60 16.45
CA TYR A 427 -7.97 -10.18 16.61
C TYR A 427 -7.81 -9.56 15.23
N LEU A 428 -8.59 -8.52 14.98
CA LEU A 428 -8.59 -7.74 13.75
C LEU A 428 -8.49 -6.30 14.23
N LEU A 429 -7.47 -5.58 13.77
CA LEU A 429 -7.21 -4.21 14.17
C LEU A 429 -7.14 -3.28 12.96
N PHE A 430 -8.05 -2.32 12.96
CA PHE A 430 -8.40 -1.49 11.84
C PHE A 430 -8.72 -0.05 12.26
N GLN A 431 -9.68 0.07 13.18
CA GLN A 431 -10.23 1.36 13.61
C GLN A 431 -9.17 2.36 14.12
N PRO A 432 -8.09 1.93 14.82
CA PRO A 432 -7.01 2.83 15.22
C PRO A 432 -6.41 3.65 14.07
N TRP A 433 -6.37 3.09 12.87
CA TRP A 433 -5.68 3.71 11.73
C TRP A 433 -6.54 4.75 11.04
N CYS A 434 -7.83 4.80 11.35
CA CYS A 434 -8.79 5.76 10.81
C CYS A 434 -8.69 7.16 11.41
N HIS A 435 -7.66 7.42 12.21
CA HIS A 435 -7.41 8.72 12.82
C HIS A 435 -7.16 9.79 11.73
N PRO A 436 -7.79 10.98 11.80
CA PRO A 436 -7.66 12.00 10.74
C PRO A 436 -6.24 12.49 10.44
N GLU A 437 -5.30 12.37 11.39
CA GLU A 437 -3.87 12.68 11.14
C GLU A 437 -3.21 11.69 10.17
N TYR A 438 -3.69 10.44 10.11
CA TYR A 438 -3.17 9.40 9.23
C TYR A 438 -4.06 9.13 8.02
N THR A 439 -5.39 9.17 8.20
CA THR A 439 -6.40 8.97 7.15
C THR A 439 -7.32 10.19 7.05
N PRO A 440 -6.82 11.35 6.59
CA PRO A 440 -7.63 12.54 6.39
C PRO A 440 -8.57 12.31 5.21
N VAL A 441 -9.88 12.22 5.46
CA VAL A 441 -10.80 11.59 4.48
C VAL A 441 -10.76 12.18 3.06
N ASN A 442 -10.62 13.50 2.91
CA ASN A 442 -10.59 14.12 1.57
C ASN A 442 -9.23 14.03 0.88
N LYS A 443 -8.19 13.60 1.60
CA LYS A 443 -6.79 13.56 1.14
C LYS A 443 -6.10 12.24 1.46
N THR A 444 -6.85 11.19 1.82
CA THR A 444 -6.30 9.91 2.30
C THR A 444 -5.21 9.36 1.37
N PHE A 445 -5.45 9.43 0.06
CA PHE A 445 -4.56 8.88 -0.97
C PHE A 445 -3.69 9.94 -1.66
N SER A 446 -3.56 11.13 -1.07
CA SER A 446 -2.76 12.21 -1.62
C SER A 446 -1.27 11.95 -1.49
N ASN A 447 -0.48 12.51 -2.42
CA ASN A 447 0.98 12.46 -2.37
C ASN A 447 1.59 13.29 -1.23
N PHE A 448 0.81 14.12 -0.53
CA PHE A 448 1.33 15.08 0.46
C PHE A 448 0.62 15.05 1.80
N ASP A 449 -0.47 14.31 1.92
CA ASP A 449 -1.22 14.11 3.14
C ASP A 449 -1.86 12.71 3.11
N GLY A 450 -2.10 12.12 4.27
CA GLY A 450 -2.63 10.76 4.35
C GLY A 450 -1.64 9.63 4.10
N VAL A 451 -2.16 8.44 3.78
CA VAL A 451 -1.44 7.16 3.80
C VAL A 451 -0.46 7.01 2.64
N ASN A 452 -0.80 7.57 1.47
CA ASN A 452 0.04 7.55 0.26
C ASN A 452 1.04 8.70 0.21
N SER A 453 1.10 9.51 1.26
CA SER A 453 1.88 10.73 1.23
C SER A 453 3.37 10.44 1.22
N MET A 454 4.15 11.37 0.66
CA MET A 454 5.59 11.41 0.84
C MET A 454 5.96 11.97 2.23
N ARG A 455 5.11 11.79 3.25
CA ARG A 455 5.39 12.22 4.62
C ARG A 455 5.37 11.02 5.56
N ARG A 456 6.16 11.07 6.63
CA ARG A 456 6.09 10.10 7.73
C ARG A 456 4.64 9.94 8.21
N ARG A 457 4.24 8.71 8.50
CA ARG A 457 2.90 8.36 8.96
C ARG A 457 2.86 8.53 10.48
N CYS A 458 2.09 9.50 10.99
CA CYS A 458 2.03 9.81 12.41
C CYS A 458 0.58 9.82 12.93
N ILE A 459 0.41 9.38 14.17
CA ILE A 459 -0.80 9.55 14.96
C ILE A 459 -0.40 9.99 16.36
N ASN A 460 -0.84 11.18 16.73
CA ASN A 460 -0.66 11.79 18.04
C ASN A 460 0.80 11.71 18.51
N GLY A 461 1.70 12.23 17.65
CA GLY A 461 3.13 12.35 17.93
C GLY A 461 3.93 11.04 17.92
N LYS A 462 3.38 9.98 17.34
CA LYS A 462 4.06 8.69 17.20
C LYS A 462 3.83 8.07 15.83
N LYS A 463 4.84 7.40 15.29
CA LYS A 463 4.75 6.76 13.98
C LYS A 463 3.75 5.58 14.03
N VAL A 464 3.02 5.36 12.94
CA VAL A 464 1.99 4.32 12.85
C VAL A 464 2.57 2.93 13.10
N HIS A 465 3.64 2.55 12.41
CA HIS A 465 4.30 1.25 12.62
C HIS A 465 4.80 1.03 14.05
N VAL A 466 5.25 2.07 14.76
CA VAL A 466 5.68 1.92 16.16
C VAL A 466 4.49 1.54 17.05
N ARG A 467 3.29 2.09 16.76
CA ARG A 467 2.07 1.70 17.47
C ARG A 467 1.67 0.26 17.15
N MET A 468 1.80 -0.15 15.88
CA MET A 468 1.61 -1.55 15.49
C MET A 468 2.57 -2.48 16.25
N PHE A 469 3.85 -2.13 16.35
CA PHE A 469 4.87 -2.93 17.04
C PHE A 469 4.60 -3.03 18.55
N GLU A 470 4.12 -1.96 19.18
CA GLU A 470 3.72 -2.02 20.59
C GLU A 470 2.51 -2.92 20.82
N TYR A 471 1.51 -2.84 19.94
CA TYR A 471 0.35 -3.74 19.99
C TYR A 471 0.78 -5.20 19.78
N LEU A 472 1.67 -5.44 18.81
CA LEU A 472 2.25 -6.74 18.51
C LEU A 472 2.98 -7.34 19.73
N LYS A 473 3.82 -6.53 20.41
CA LYS A 473 4.51 -6.95 21.64
C LYS A 473 3.52 -7.31 22.76
N GLN A 474 2.46 -6.51 22.94
CA GLN A 474 1.40 -6.83 23.91
C GLN A 474 0.64 -8.11 23.55
N PHE A 475 0.31 -8.32 22.27
CA PHE A 475 -0.29 -9.57 21.79
C PHE A 475 0.62 -10.77 22.10
N TRP A 476 1.92 -10.65 21.82
CA TRP A 476 2.90 -11.69 22.13
C TRP A 476 2.95 -12.02 23.62
N SER A 477 3.04 -11.02 24.48
CA SER A 477 3.08 -11.19 25.94
C SER A 477 1.79 -11.80 26.49
N ASN A 478 0.63 -11.33 26.01
CA ASN A 478 -0.68 -11.80 26.47
C ASN A 478 -1.00 -13.24 26.04
N HIS A 479 -0.41 -13.70 24.94
CA HIS A 479 -0.53 -15.05 24.42
C HIS A 479 0.75 -15.87 24.61
N GLY A 480 1.61 -15.54 25.58
CA GLY A 480 2.97 -16.09 25.69
C GLY A 480 3.06 -17.62 25.54
N SER A 481 2.15 -18.37 26.17
CA SER A 481 2.11 -19.84 26.11
C SER A 481 1.38 -20.44 24.90
N ASP A 482 0.78 -19.62 24.05
CA ASP A 482 -0.08 -20.05 22.94
C ASP A 482 0.69 -20.07 21.62
N GLY A 483 0.27 -20.90 20.67
CA GLY A 483 0.76 -20.81 19.29
C GLY A 483 0.16 -19.56 18.65
N LYS A 484 0.91 -18.85 17.81
CA LYS A 484 0.49 -17.56 17.24
C LYS A 484 0.65 -17.55 15.74
N MET A 485 -0.30 -16.93 15.04
CA MET A 485 -0.12 -16.51 13.66
C MET A 485 -0.47 -15.03 13.56
N VAL A 486 0.45 -14.24 13.03
CA VAL A 486 0.24 -12.81 12.81
C VAL A 486 0.56 -12.45 11.37
N LEU A 487 -0.34 -11.69 10.78
CA LEU A 487 -0.15 -11.01 9.51
C LEU A 487 -0.26 -9.51 9.75
N ALA A 488 0.80 -8.78 9.40
CA ALA A 488 0.94 -7.35 9.62
C ALA A 488 1.26 -6.64 8.29
N PRO A 489 0.23 -6.30 7.49
CA PRO A 489 0.37 -5.43 6.33
C PRO A 489 0.76 -3.99 6.73
N MET A 490 1.68 -3.37 5.99
CA MET A 490 2.30 -2.08 6.29
C MET A 490 2.32 -1.18 5.05
N GLN A 491 2.24 0.15 5.25
CA GLN A 491 1.99 1.15 4.19
C GLN A 491 3.13 2.17 4.04
N GLU A 492 4.24 1.97 4.76
CA GLU A 492 5.36 2.92 4.84
C GLU A 492 6.10 3.11 3.51
N SER A 493 6.05 2.15 2.59
CA SER A 493 6.66 2.24 1.26
C SER A 493 5.68 2.65 0.15
N HIS A 494 4.36 2.67 0.43
CA HIS A 494 3.33 3.04 -0.54
C HIS A 494 3.29 4.56 -0.77
N GLU A 495 4.31 5.09 -1.44
CA GLU A 495 4.46 6.49 -1.81
C GLU A 495 5.47 6.70 -2.97
N ALA A 496 5.50 7.91 -3.54
CA ALA A 496 6.23 8.18 -4.79
C ALA A 496 7.73 8.55 -4.62
N SER A 497 8.16 8.98 -3.43
CA SER A 497 9.54 9.45 -3.19
C SER A 497 10.55 8.32 -2.97
N MET A 498 10.09 7.11 -2.63
CA MET A 498 10.93 5.97 -2.24
C MET A 498 11.77 6.19 -0.98
N ASP A 499 11.42 7.17 -0.15
CA ASP A 499 12.19 7.61 1.01
C ASP A 499 11.43 7.39 2.34
N VAL A 500 10.09 7.28 2.35
CA VAL A 500 9.37 7.20 3.63
C VAL A 500 9.58 5.87 4.36
N ILE A 501 9.85 4.80 3.61
CA ILE A 501 10.21 3.50 4.17
C ILE A 501 11.41 3.56 5.13
N SER A 502 12.35 4.50 4.94
CA SER A 502 13.47 4.69 5.88
C SER A 502 13.03 5.13 7.28
N THR A 503 11.78 5.58 7.45
CA THR A 503 11.22 5.87 8.78
C THR A 503 10.87 4.60 9.56
N LEU A 504 10.65 3.47 8.90
CA LEU A 504 10.41 2.15 9.48
C LEU A 504 11.70 1.47 9.95
N ASP A 505 12.79 1.70 9.23
CA ASP A 505 14.06 0.98 9.36
C ASP A 505 14.59 0.81 10.80
N PRO A 506 14.81 1.90 11.59
CA PRO A 506 15.32 1.73 12.95
C PRO A 506 14.34 0.98 13.85
N ASP A 507 13.04 1.23 13.70
CA ASP A 507 12.01 0.64 14.56
C ASP A 507 11.81 -0.86 14.24
N MET A 508 11.99 -1.27 12.98
CA MET A 508 11.97 -2.68 12.58
C MET A 508 13.20 -3.42 13.10
N ALA A 509 14.39 -2.82 13.02
CA ALA A 509 15.61 -3.37 13.60
C ALA A 509 15.47 -3.55 15.13
N ASP A 510 14.91 -2.57 15.83
CA ASP A 510 14.63 -2.63 17.27
C ASP A 510 13.58 -3.70 17.62
N LEU A 511 12.61 -3.94 16.75
CA LEU A 511 11.63 -5.01 16.93
C LEU A 511 12.28 -6.40 16.80
N LEU A 512 13.14 -6.61 15.79
CA LEU A 512 13.91 -7.84 15.64
C LEU A 512 14.84 -8.07 16.83
N ASP A 513 15.48 -7.03 17.34
CA ASP A 513 16.26 -7.10 18.59
C ASP A 513 15.40 -7.47 19.79
N TRP A 514 14.20 -6.91 19.90
CA TRP A 514 13.28 -7.29 20.97
C TRP A 514 12.90 -8.78 20.89
N PHE A 515 12.60 -9.31 19.71
CA PHE A 515 12.32 -10.74 19.52
C PHE A 515 13.50 -11.62 19.92
N LYS A 516 14.72 -11.23 19.53
CA LYS A 516 15.94 -11.96 19.88
C LYS A 516 16.22 -11.91 21.38
N ASN A 517 16.22 -10.72 21.97
CA ASN A 517 16.60 -10.49 23.37
C ASN A 517 15.57 -11.01 24.38
N SER A 518 14.29 -11.07 23.99
CA SER A 518 13.24 -11.67 24.82
C SER A 518 13.21 -13.21 24.75
N GLY A 519 13.93 -13.82 23.80
CA GLY A 519 13.87 -15.25 23.53
C GLY A 519 12.67 -15.69 22.67
N GLU A 520 11.73 -14.78 22.36
CA GLU A 520 10.54 -15.05 21.56
C GLU A 520 10.88 -15.48 20.11
N MET A 521 12.03 -15.04 19.59
CA MET A 521 12.51 -15.46 18.27
C MET A 521 12.78 -16.97 18.21
N ASN A 522 13.12 -17.63 19.32
CA ASN A 522 13.43 -19.06 19.33
C ASN A 522 12.22 -19.96 19.03
N ASN A 523 11.00 -19.42 19.15
CA ASN A 523 9.77 -20.14 18.81
C ASN A 523 8.99 -19.44 17.69
N THR A 524 9.66 -18.63 16.84
CA THR A 524 8.97 -17.83 15.83
C THR A 524 9.67 -17.94 14.48
N ILE A 525 8.92 -18.28 13.43
CA ILE A 525 9.32 -18.06 12.05
C ILE A 525 8.84 -16.67 11.65
N ILE A 526 9.76 -15.81 11.22
CA ILE A 526 9.46 -14.43 10.78
C ILE A 526 9.66 -14.36 9.27
N ILE A 527 8.65 -13.92 8.55
CA ILE A 527 8.69 -13.63 7.11
C ILE A 527 8.52 -12.13 6.94
N ILE A 528 9.47 -11.47 6.29
CA ILE A 528 9.38 -10.06 5.88
C ILE A 528 9.31 -10.08 4.37
N THR A 529 8.20 -9.63 3.79
CA THR A 529 7.98 -9.71 2.34
C THR A 529 7.16 -8.54 1.81
N SER A 530 7.18 -8.38 0.49
CA SER A 530 6.30 -7.46 -0.23
C SER A 530 5.50 -8.20 -1.29
N ASP A 531 4.36 -7.64 -1.63
CA ASP A 531 3.49 -8.07 -2.71
C ASP A 531 4.05 -7.68 -4.09
N HIS A 532 4.59 -6.47 -4.23
CA HIS A 532 5.31 -5.96 -5.40
C HIS A 532 6.25 -4.79 -5.01
N GLY A 533 7.07 -4.32 -5.95
CA GLY A 533 7.87 -3.10 -5.76
C GLY A 533 7.10 -1.81 -6.09
N SER A 534 7.76 -0.65 -6.05
CA SER A 534 7.10 0.64 -6.33
C SER A 534 6.72 0.80 -7.80
N HIS A 535 5.45 1.13 -8.07
CA HIS A 535 4.96 1.55 -9.39
C HIS A 535 4.56 3.04 -9.44
N MET A 536 4.90 3.81 -8.40
CA MET A 536 4.48 5.22 -8.25
C MET A 536 5.64 6.21 -8.33
N SER A 537 6.87 5.71 -8.27
CA SER A 537 8.06 6.56 -8.23
C SER A 537 8.47 7.07 -9.60
N LEU A 538 9.18 8.20 -9.62
CA LEU A 538 9.87 8.68 -10.84
C LEU A 538 10.85 7.64 -11.38
N TYR A 539 11.40 6.79 -10.50
CA TYR A 539 12.28 5.71 -10.87
C TYR A 539 11.58 4.64 -11.71
N TYR A 540 10.38 4.23 -11.31
CA TYR A 540 9.52 3.34 -12.09
C TYR A 540 9.11 3.98 -13.43
N ILE A 541 8.67 5.24 -13.40
CA ILE A 541 8.15 5.93 -14.59
C ILE A 541 9.24 6.11 -15.67
N PHE A 542 10.46 6.52 -15.27
CA PHE A 542 11.51 6.94 -16.18
C PHE A 542 12.65 5.93 -16.37
N SER A 543 12.55 4.71 -15.85
CA SER A 543 13.59 3.70 -16.06
C SER A 543 13.07 2.27 -16.15
N GLU A 544 13.68 1.48 -17.03
CA GLU A 544 13.38 0.05 -17.15
C GLU A 544 13.81 -0.74 -15.91
N ILE A 545 14.88 -0.31 -15.21
CA ILE A 545 15.27 -0.94 -13.94
C ILE A 545 14.24 -0.66 -12.83
N GLY A 546 13.63 0.53 -12.80
CA GLY A 546 12.51 0.79 -11.88
C GLY A 546 11.31 -0.13 -12.15
N LYS A 547 11.00 -0.41 -13.43
CA LYS A 547 9.97 -1.39 -13.81
C LYS A 547 10.37 -2.83 -13.49
N LEU A 548 11.65 -3.17 -13.58
CA LEU A 548 12.17 -4.47 -13.17
C LEU A 548 12.05 -4.63 -11.65
N GLU A 549 12.39 -3.61 -10.87
CA GLU A 549 12.23 -3.61 -9.41
C GLU A 549 10.79 -3.74 -8.95
N HIS A 550 9.84 -3.11 -9.66
CA HIS A 550 8.41 -3.34 -9.42
C HIS A 550 8.05 -4.83 -9.47
N ARG A 551 8.70 -5.60 -10.35
CA ARG A 551 8.46 -7.03 -10.53
C ARG A 551 9.28 -7.92 -9.59
N LEU A 552 10.17 -7.35 -8.78
CA LEU A 552 11.06 -8.06 -7.85
C LEU A 552 10.86 -7.58 -6.40
N PRO A 553 9.72 -7.91 -5.76
CA PRO A 553 9.51 -7.64 -4.34
C PRO A 553 10.56 -8.30 -3.44
N GLU A 554 10.75 -7.80 -2.21
CA GLU A 554 11.58 -8.52 -1.25
C GLU A 554 10.90 -9.73 -0.61
N MET A 555 11.74 -10.66 -0.16
CA MET A 555 11.36 -11.67 0.82
C MET A 555 12.57 -12.16 1.61
N PHE A 556 12.47 -12.08 2.94
CA PHE A 556 13.41 -12.65 3.90
C PHE A 556 12.65 -13.57 4.86
N MET A 557 13.25 -14.71 5.21
CA MET A 557 12.68 -15.64 6.18
C MET A 557 13.71 -15.98 7.26
N ILE A 558 13.30 -15.84 8.52
CA ILE A 558 14.12 -16.10 9.71
C ILE A 558 13.58 -17.35 10.40
N PHE A 559 14.46 -18.32 10.67
CA PHE A 559 14.12 -19.57 11.32
C PHE A 559 15.01 -19.81 12.55
N PRO A 560 14.46 -20.41 13.63
CA PRO A 560 15.27 -20.98 14.70
C PRO A 560 16.13 -22.15 14.20
N GLN A 561 17.39 -22.21 14.63
CA GLN A 561 18.34 -23.25 14.23
C GLN A 561 17.82 -24.65 14.56
N TRP A 562 17.30 -24.85 15.77
CA TRP A 562 16.80 -26.14 16.23
C TRP A 562 15.68 -26.68 15.35
N PHE A 563 14.83 -25.79 14.81
CA PHE A 563 13.73 -26.16 13.94
C PHE A 563 14.26 -26.68 12.61
N LEU A 564 15.25 -25.99 12.03
CA LEU A 564 15.92 -26.43 10.81
C LEU A 564 16.77 -27.69 11.00
N ASP A 565 17.34 -27.89 12.19
CA ASP A 565 18.07 -29.13 12.53
C ASP A 565 17.12 -30.32 12.61
N LYS A 566 15.89 -30.11 13.11
CA LYS A 566 14.83 -31.12 13.11
C LYS A 566 14.29 -31.38 11.69
N TYR A 567 14.08 -30.33 10.91
CA TYR A 567 13.53 -30.39 9.56
C TYR A 567 14.57 -30.03 8.49
N GLN A 568 15.63 -30.84 8.40
CA GLN A 568 16.79 -30.56 7.53
C GLN A 568 16.44 -30.37 6.04
N HIS A 569 15.34 -30.98 5.57
CA HIS A 569 14.86 -30.78 4.22
C HIS A 569 14.47 -29.30 3.97
N ILE A 570 13.81 -28.64 4.92
CA ILE A 570 13.44 -27.22 4.84
C ILE A 570 14.70 -26.37 4.64
N ARG A 571 15.74 -26.60 5.45
CA ARG A 571 17.04 -25.90 5.30
C ARG A 571 17.62 -26.11 3.91
N LYS A 572 17.65 -27.35 3.43
CA LYS A 572 18.22 -27.70 2.11
C LYS A 572 17.48 -26.96 0.97
N TYR A 573 16.15 -27.05 0.94
CA TYR A 573 15.35 -26.45 -0.13
C TYR A 573 15.35 -24.92 -0.06
N MET A 574 15.33 -24.33 1.13
CA MET A 574 15.44 -22.88 1.27
C MET A 574 16.78 -22.33 0.78
N LYS A 575 17.90 -23.01 1.06
CA LYS A 575 19.20 -22.62 0.50
C LYS A 575 19.22 -22.70 -1.02
N PHE A 576 18.57 -23.72 -1.59
CA PHE A 576 18.48 -23.84 -3.04
C PHE A 576 17.60 -22.73 -3.64
N ASN A 577 16.45 -22.45 -3.02
CA ASN A 577 15.43 -21.55 -3.52
C ASN A 577 15.76 -20.06 -3.34
N GLU A 578 16.96 -19.70 -2.87
CA GLU A 578 17.38 -18.29 -2.82
C GLU A 578 17.50 -17.68 -4.23
N GLN A 579 17.96 -18.46 -5.22
CA GLN A 579 18.16 -17.98 -6.59
C GLN A 579 16.97 -18.25 -7.53
N PRO A 580 16.41 -19.47 -7.65
CA PRO A 580 15.35 -19.78 -8.60
C PRO A 580 14.17 -18.80 -8.59
N LEU A 581 13.53 -18.69 -9.76
CA LEU A 581 12.29 -17.93 -9.90
C LEU A 581 11.19 -18.53 -9.02
N THR A 582 10.60 -17.70 -8.17
CA THR A 582 9.52 -18.05 -7.25
C THR A 582 8.40 -17.00 -7.31
N SER A 583 7.23 -17.33 -6.76
CA SER A 583 6.12 -16.40 -6.59
C SER A 583 5.45 -16.59 -5.24
N HIS A 584 4.53 -15.70 -4.90
CA HIS A 584 3.73 -15.84 -3.68
C HIS A 584 2.83 -17.08 -3.64
N TYR A 585 2.57 -17.75 -4.78
CA TYR A 585 1.97 -19.08 -4.75
C TYR A 585 2.89 -20.10 -4.06
N ASP A 586 4.20 -20.04 -4.31
CA ASP A 586 5.17 -20.93 -3.68
C ASP A 586 5.28 -20.64 -2.18
N THR A 587 5.26 -19.36 -1.80
CA THR A 587 5.24 -18.91 -0.40
C THR A 587 3.99 -19.43 0.32
N HIS A 588 2.82 -19.37 -0.31
CA HIS A 588 1.59 -19.94 0.24
C HIS A 588 1.74 -21.43 0.54
N TRP A 589 2.19 -22.23 -0.44
CA TRP A 589 2.38 -23.67 -0.24
C TRP A 589 3.46 -23.98 0.79
N ALA A 590 4.49 -23.13 0.91
CA ALA A 590 5.49 -23.22 1.96
C ALA A 590 4.84 -23.07 3.35
N ILE A 591 4.04 -22.03 3.56
CA ILE A 591 3.35 -21.81 4.84
C ILE A 591 2.31 -22.91 5.11
N THR A 592 1.58 -23.36 4.10
CA THR A 592 0.65 -24.49 4.22
C THR A 592 1.36 -25.78 4.65
N SER A 593 2.60 -26.00 4.19
CA SER A 593 3.41 -27.14 4.66
C SER A 593 3.87 -26.99 6.12
N LEU A 594 4.17 -25.78 6.60
CA LEU A 594 4.42 -25.54 8.02
C LEU A 594 3.18 -25.82 8.87
N ALA A 595 2.01 -25.41 8.39
CA ALA A 595 0.76 -25.63 9.09
C ALA A 595 0.46 -27.13 9.33
N GLN A 596 1.07 -28.05 8.59
CA GLN A 596 0.93 -29.50 8.86
C GLN A 596 1.82 -30.04 9.97
N LEU A 597 2.82 -29.27 10.42
CA LEU A 597 3.73 -29.74 11.44
C LEU A 597 3.06 -29.69 12.82
N PRO A 598 3.38 -30.64 13.72
CA PRO A 598 2.85 -30.66 15.08
C PRO A 598 3.06 -29.34 15.84
N GLU A 599 4.17 -28.65 15.56
CA GLU A 599 4.52 -27.37 16.17
C GLU A 599 3.58 -26.22 15.81
N PHE A 600 2.78 -26.36 14.76
CA PHE A 600 1.75 -25.39 14.37
C PHE A 600 0.32 -25.91 14.62
N GLY A 601 0.17 -27.12 15.14
CA GLY A 601 -1.12 -27.73 15.47
C GLY A 601 -1.68 -28.53 14.32
N GLY A 602 -0.80 -28.92 13.38
CA GLY A 602 -1.13 -29.68 12.20
C GLY A 602 -1.92 -30.94 12.51
N ARG A 603 -3.06 -31.07 11.83
CA ARG A 603 -3.86 -32.28 11.76
C ARG A 603 -4.03 -32.60 10.28
N PRO A 604 -3.47 -33.72 9.76
CA PRO A 604 -3.47 -34.04 8.33
C PRO A 604 -4.86 -33.94 7.66
N GLU A 605 -5.92 -34.24 8.42
CA GLU A 605 -7.31 -34.22 7.98
C GLU A 605 -7.88 -32.81 7.71
N LEU A 606 -7.35 -31.76 8.36
CA LEU A 606 -7.90 -30.40 8.29
C LEU A 606 -7.61 -29.67 6.97
N LEU A 607 -6.54 -30.05 6.26
CA LEU A 607 -6.18 -29.49 4.95
C LEU A 607 -6.73 -30.34 3.79
N LEU A 608 -7.06 -31.62 4.03
CA LEU A 608 -7.59 -32.56 3.02
C LEU A 608 -9.12 -32.53 2.91
N ASN A 609 -9.84 -32.11 3.96
CA ASN A 609 -11.29 -31.96 3.93
C ASN A 609 -11.74 -30.67 3.21
N ASN A 610 -11.77 -30.78 1.88
CA ASN A 610 -12.83 -30.34 0.97
C ASN A 610 -13.36 -28.89 1.13
N GLU A 611 -12.65 -27.88 0.59
CA GLU A 611 -13.22 -26.55 0.30
C GLU A 611 -12.89 -26.03 -1.11
N TYR A 612 -12.42 -26.88 -2.03
CA TYR A 612 -12.45 -26.54 -3.45
C TYR A 612 -13.91 -26.61 -3.90
N THR A 613 -14.47 -25.44 -4.18
CA THR A 613 -15.85 -25.29 -4.64
C THR A 613 -15.79 -24.58 -5.98
N SER A 614 -15.96 -25.34 -7.07
CA SER A 614 -16.13 -24.77 -8.41
C SER A 614 -17.30 -23.79 -8.40
N VAL A 615 -17.27 -22.74 -9.24
CA VAL A 615 -18.36 -21.73 -9.28
C VAL A 615 -19.66 -22.41 -9.64
N TRP A 616 -19.56 -23.41 -10.52
CA TRP A 616 -20.66 -24.22 -11.01
C TRP A 616 -20.83 -25.55 -10.27
N ASP A 617 -20.23 -25.71 -9.08
CA ASP A 617 -20.65 -26.76 -8.14
C ASP A 617 -22.03 -26.37 -7.61
N CYS A 618 -23.08 -26.73 -8.37
CA CYS A 618 -24.45 -26.28 -8.15
C CYS A 618 -24.94 -26.58 -6.73
N ARG A 619 -24.49 -27.70 -6.14
CA ARG A 619 -24.93 -28.14 -4.81
C ARG A 619 -24.28 -27.31 -3.70
N LYS A 620 -22.97 -27.04 -3.81
CA LYS A 620 -22.27 -26.23 -2.82
C LYS A 620 -22.59 -24.73 -2.93
N ASN A 621 -22.97 -24.25 -4.11
CA ASN A 621 -23.31 -22.84 -4.37
C ASN A 621 -24.83 -22.59 -4.47
N GLU A 622 -25.65 -23.51 -4.00
CA GLU A 622 -27.12 -23.43 -4.09
C GLU A 622 -27.67 -22.08 -3.61
N LYS A 623 -27.20 -21.60 -2.44
CA LYS A 623 -27.62 -20.32 -1.88
C LYS A 623 -27.41 -19.18 -2.90
N TYR A 624 -26.20 -19.06 -3.43
CA TYR A 624 -25.85 -17.96 -4.33
C TYR A 624 -26.63 -18.07 -5.65
N ILE A 625 -26.78 -19.27 -6.19
CA ILE A 625 -27.61 -19.52 -7.38
C ILE A 625 -29.05 -19.07 -7.15
N LYS A 626 -29.65 -19.42 -6.00
CA LYS A 626 -31.02 -19.00 -5.65
C LYS A 626 -31.14 -17.48 -5.47
N ASP A 627 -30.19 -16.87 -4.77
CA ASP A 627 -30.18 -15.42 -4.55
C ASP A 627 -30.12 -14.65 -5.88
N ILE A 628 -29.22 -15.03 -6.79
CA ILE A 628 -29.11 -14.39 -8.11
C ILE A 628 -30.34 -14.70 -8.97
N TRP A 629 -30.85 -15.93 -8.93
CA TRP A 629 -32.01 -16.33 -9.74
C TRP A 629 -33.27 -15.57 -9.35
N TYR A 630 -33.46 -15.27 -8.07
CA TYR A 630 -34.56 -14.43 -7.60
C TYR A 630 -34.56 -13.06 -8.30
N PHE A 631 -33.37 -12.47 -8.52
CA PHE A 631 -33.19 -11.17 -9.17
C PHE A 631 -32.99 -11.23 -10.69
N ARG A 632 -33.13 -12.40 -11.33
CA ARG A 632 -32.84 -12.62 -12.78
C ARG A 632 -33.54 -11.65 -13.75
N ASN A 633 -34.71 -11.14 -13.38
CA ASN A 633 -35.51 -10.22 -14.21
C ASN A 633 -35.19 -8.74 -13.93
N LYS A 634 -34.16 -8.44 -13.12
CA LYS A 634 -33.68 -7.09 -12.82
C LYS A 634 -32.39 -6.82 -13.62
N LEU A 635 -32.08 -5.55 -13.86
CA LEU A 635 -30.89 -5.16 -14.63
C LEU A 635 -29.63 -5.19 -13.77
N PHE A 636 -28.58 -5.85 -14.26
CA PHE A 636 -27.28 -5.94 -13.63
C PHE A 636 -26.31 -4.91 -14.28
N TYR A 637 -25.80 -3.92 -13.54
CA TYR A 637 -24.85 -2.93 -14.08
C TYR A 637 -23.38 -3.38 -13.92
N ASN A 638 -22.57 -3.08 -14.94
CA ASN A 638 -21.17 -3.50 -15.05
C ASN A 638 -20.20 -2.47 -14.43
N LEU A 639 -19.98 -2.54 -13.11
CA LEU A 639 -19.02 -1.67 -12.41
C LEU A 639 -17.56 -1.99 -12.76
N ASP A 640 -17.26 -3.25 -13.06
CA ASP A 640 -15.89 -3.73 -13.32
C ASP A 640 -15.44 -3.53 -14.78
N ALA A 641 -16.23 -2.81 -15.58
CA ALA A 641 -15.98 -2.58 -17.01
C ALA A 641 -15.67 -3.87 -17.81
N ILE A 642 -16.30 -4.98 -17.43
CA ILE A 642 -16.14 -6.29 -18.08
C ILE A 642 -16.68 -6.22 -19.51
N GLU A 643 -15.86 -6.53 -20.50
CA GLU A 643 -16.31 -6.58 -21.89
C GLU A 643 -17.40 -7.65 -22.08
N ASN A 644 -18.44 -7.35 -22.86
CA ASN A 644 -19.58 -8.25 -23.17
C ASN A 644 -20.40 -8.71 -21.94
N PHE A 645 -20.43 -7.92 -20.87
CA PHE A 645 -21.12 -8.25 -19.61
C PHE A 645 -22.59 -8.69 -19.76
N GLU A 646 -23.37 -8.05 -20.63
CA GLU A 646 -24.78 -8.41 -20.86
C GLU A 646 -24.92 -9.82 -21.47
N GLU A 647 -24.11 -10.13 -22.48
CA GLU A 647 -24.08 -11.46 -23.10
C GLU A 647 -23.65 -12.53 -22.09
N LEU A 648 -22.63 -12.24 -21.29
CA LEU A 648 -22.13 -13.14 -20.26
C LEU A 648 -23.17 -13.38 -19.15
N THR A 649 -23.94 -12.35 -18.79
CA THR A 649 -25.03 -12.45 -17.81
C THR A 649 -26.10 -13.45 -18.27
N GLU A 650 -26.52 -13.38 -19.53
CA GLU A 650 -27.48 -14.35 -20.09
C GLU A 650 -26.91 -15.78 -20.09
N LYS A 651 -25.62 -15.95 -20.40
CA LYS A 651 -24.95 -17.26 -20.32
C LYS A 651 -24.90 -17.78 -18.87
N VAL A 652 -24.63 -16.91 -17.90
CA VAL A 652 -24.66 -17.24 -16.46
C VAL A 652 -26.04 -17.73 -16.06
N LEU A 653 -27.11 -16.99 -16.41
CA LEU A 653 -28.49 -17.37 -16.11
C LEU A 653 -28.87 -18.70 -16.78
N SER A 654 -28.46 -18.93 -18.02
CA SER A 654 -28.69 -20.21 -18.70
C SER A 654 -28.06 -21.38 -17.94
N LYS A 655 -26.81 -21.23 -17.48
CA LYS A 655 -26.08 -22.27 -16.73
C LYS A 655 -26.65 -22.46 -15.31
N MET A 656 -27.14 -21.40 -14.68
CA MET A 656 -27.91 -21.50 -13.43
C MET A 656 -29.20 -22.32 -13.60
N LYS A 657 -29.92 -22.12 -14.72
CA LYS A 657 -31.11 -22.89 -15.07
C LYS A 657 -30.81 -24.38 -15.17
N GLU A 658 -29.69 -24.74 -15.81
CA GLU A 658 -29.22 -26.12 -15.87
C GLU A 658 -28.93 -26.69 -14.48
N CYS A 659 -28.25 -25.92 -13.61
CA CYS A 659 -28.00 -26.28 -12.22
C CYS A 659 -29.31 -26.59 -11.47
N MET A 660 -30.31 -25.72 -11.54
CA MET A 660 -31.58 -25.93 -10.82
C MET A 660 -32.39 -27.11 -11.35
N ASN A 661 -32.43 -27.29 -12.67
CA ASN A 661 -33.10 -28.43 -13.29
C ASN A 661 -32.46 -29.77 -12.89
N LYS A 662 -31.13 -29.80 -12.76
CA LYS A 662 -30.37 -31.02 -12.43
C LYS A 662 -30.54 -31.46 -10.97
N TYR A 663 -30.72 -30.51 -10.04
CA TYR A 663 -30.77 -30.78 -8.60
C TYR A 663 -32.16 -30.55 -7.97
N SER A 664 -33.19 -30.33 -8.80
CA SER A 664 -34.59 -30.13 -8.37
C SER A 664 -34.77 -29.00 -7.35
N TYR A 665 -34.16 -27.84 -7.62
CA TYR A 665 -34.43 -26.64 -6.83
C TYR A 665 -35.75 -26.01 -7.27
N ASP A 666 -36.70 -25.87 -6.33
CA ASP A 666 -37.89 -25.06 -6.56
C ASP A 666 -37.48 -23.60 -6.80
N GLU A 667 -38.20 -22.90 -7.69
CA GLU A 667 -38.00 -21.46 -7.85
C GLU A 667 -38.30 -20.78 -6.50
N PRO A 668 -37.46 -19.82 -6.06
CA PRO A 668 -37.73 -19.11 -4.81
C PRO A 668 -38.98 -18.23 -4.97
N ASP A 669 -40.07 -18.61 -4.29
CA ASP A 669 -41.35 -17.89 -4.27
C ASP A 669 -41.31 -16.64 -3.36
N GLU A 670 -40.40 -16.61 -2.38
CA GLU A 670 -40.17 -15.50 -1.45
C GLU A 670 -38.77 -14.91 -1.62
N ASP A 671 -38.60 -13.62 -1.25
CA ASP A 671 -37.29 -12.97 -1.22
C ASP A 671 -36.38 -13.70 -0.20
N PRO A 672 -35.33 -14.42 -0.65
CA PRO A 672 -34.46 -15.17 0.25
C PRO A 672 -33.67 -14.27 1.20
N MET A 673 -33.66 -12.95 0.94
CA MET A 673 -32.89 -11.93 1.65
C MET A 673 -33.74 -11.08 2.61
N ILE A 674 -35.01 -11.45 2.86
CA ILE A 674 -35.98 -10.67 3.65
C ILE A 674 -35.52 -10.33 5.09
N HIS A 675 -34.53 -11.07 5.60
CA HIS A 675 -33.94 -10.88 6.93
C HIS A 675 -32.78 -9.87 6.95
N LEU A 676 -32.10 -9.63 5.82
CA LEU A 676 -31.03 -8.64 5.69
C LEU A 676 -31.57 -7.23 5.33
N THR A 677 -32.84 -7.15 4.88
CA THR A 677 -33.48 -5.91 4.43
C THR A 677 -34.26 -5.15 5.51
N LYS A 678 -34.37 -5.67 6.74
CA LYS A 678 -35.18 -5.06 7.82
C LYS A 678 -34.62 -3.75 8.39
N ASP A 679 -33.31 -3.52 8.35
CA ASP A 679 -32.65 -2.41 9.09
C ASP A 679 -31.89 -1.40 8.20
N MET A 680 -31.98 -1.48 6.87
CA MET A 680 -31.31 -0.53 5.97
C MET A 680 -32.30 0.30 5.13
N LYS A 681 -31.93 1.56 4.84
CA LYS A 681 -32.75 2.52 4.07
C LYS A 681 -33.38 1.85 2.84
N LYS A 682 -34.70 1.98 2.76
CA LYS A 682 -35.61 1.45 1.73
C LYS A 682 -35.16 1.79 0.31
N VAL A 683 -34.28 0.99 -0.29
CA VAL A 683 -34.44 0.70 -1.71
C VAL A 683 -35.55 -0.33 -1.77
N ASP A 684 -36.74 0.13 -2.16
CA ASP A 684 -37.92 -0.72 -2.32
C ASP A 684 -37.69 -1.61 -3.55
N LEU A 685 -37.13 -2.80 -3.32
CA LEU A 685 -36.75 -3.76 -4.35
C LEU A 685 -37.94 -4.20 -5.21
N VAL A 686 -39.16 -4.13 -4.64
CA VAL A 686 -40.42 -4.42 -5.32
C VAL A 686 -40.72 -3.37 -6.41
N ASN A 687 -40.23 -2.14 -6.25
CA ASN A 687 -40.52 -1.00 -7.12
C ASN A 687 -39.39 -0.66 -8.12
N VAL A 688 -38.33 -1.49 -8.23
CA VAL A 688 -37.34 -1.35 -9.31
C VAL A 688 -37.98 -1.84 -10.63
N PRO A 689 -38.32 -0.95 -11.58
CA PRO A 689 -39.02 -1.34 -12.81
C PRO A 689 -38.08 -2.06 -13.78
N PRO A 690 -38.61 -2.88 -14.72
CA PRO A 690 -37.88 -3.30 -15.92
C PRO A 690 -37.47 -2.03 -16.71
N CYS A 691 -36.22 -1.94 -17.15
CA CYS A 691 -35.68 -0.67 -17.67
C CYS A 691 -36.12 -0.38 -19.12
N GLU A 692 -36.79 0.75 -19.33
CA GLU A 692 -37.04 1.33 -20.67
C GLU A 692 -36.47 2.77 -20.81
N SER A 693 -35.70 3.30 -19.83
CA SER A 693 -35.29 4.72 -19.85
C SER A 693 -33.84 5.02 -19.40
N LYS A 694 -33.32 6.19 -19.81
CA LYS A 694 -31.96 6.72 -19.51
C LYS A 694 -31.63 6.93 -18.02
N LYS A 695 -32.57 6.72 -17.09
CA LYS A 695 -32.34 6.85 -15.63
C LYS A 695 -31.76 5.59 -14.96
N CYS A 696 -31.53 4.51 -15.71
CA CYS A 696 -31.05 3.23 -15.16
C CYS A 696 -29.54 3.20 -14.81
N LEU A 697 -28.84 4.33 -14.89
CA LEU A 697 -27.39 4.43 -14.63
C LEU A 697 -27.04 4.61 -13.13
N GLU A 698 -28.03 4.56 -12.24
CA GLU A 698 -27.85 4.92 -10.82
C GLU A 698 -28.00 3.75 -9.82
N VAL A 699 -28.29 2.52 -10.27
CA VAL A 699 -28.49 1.35 -9.39
C VAL A 699 -27.59 0.19 -9.81
N ASN A 700 -26.70 -0.25 -8.93
CA ASN A 700 -25.73 -1.30 -9.22
C ASN A 700 -26.24 -2.70 -8.80
N VAL A 701 -25.57 -3.76 -9.27
CA VAL A 701 -25.90 -5.16 -8.93
C VAL A 701 -25.87 -5.42 -7.43
N TYR A 702 -24.89 -4.83 -6.76
CA TYR A 702 -24.70 -4.98 -5.32
C TYR A 702 -25.85 -4.34 -4.51
N ASP A 703 -26.42 -3.23 -4.98
CA ASP A 703 -27.59 -2.56 -4.40
C ASP A 703 -28.86 -3.44 -4.49
N ILE A 704 -28.89 -4.35 -5.47
CA ILE A 704 -29.98 -5.32 -5.68
C ILE A 704 -29.75 -6.57 -4.83
N ILE A 705 -28.58 -7.21 -4.96
CA ILE A 705 -28.29 -8.48 -4.29
C ILE A 705 -28.18 -8.29 -2.79
N LYS A 706 -27.54 -7.22 -2.28
CA LYS A 706 -27.35 -6.88 -0.85
C LYS A 706 -26.61 -7.92 0.01
N ASP A 707 -26.20 -9.05 -0.54
CA ASP A 707 -25.25 -10.03 0.03
C ASP A 707 -23.97 -9.97 -0.78
N VAL A 708 -22.90 -9.46 -0.17
CA VAL A 708 -21.56 -9.33 -0.79
C VAL A 708 -21.09 -10.65 -1.38
N ASP A 709 -21.38 -11.71 -0.64
CA ASP A 709 -21.01 -13.06 -0.95
C ASP A 709 -21.71 -13.55 -2.24
N SER A 710 -23.03 -13.41 -2.35
CA SER A 710 -23.77 -13.71 -3.60
C SER A 710 -23.36 -12.81 -4.77
N TYR A 711 -23.10 -11.52 -4.53
CA TYR A 711 -22.60 -10.60 -5.56
C TYR A 711 -21.27 -11.07 -6.16
N TYR A 712 -20.28 -11.37 -5.32
CA TYR A 712 -18.99 -11.83 -5.82
C TYR A 712 -19.05 -13.19 -6.49
N TRP A 713 -19.96 -14.09 -6.07
CA TRP A 713 -20.20 -15.34 -6.80
C TRP A 713 -20.77 -15.09 -8.21
N PHE A 714 -21.63 -14.09 -8.39
CA PHE A 714 -22.15 -13.74 -9.72
C PHE A 714 -21.05 -13.18 -10.63
N VAL A 715 -20.20 -12.29 -10.10
CA VAL A 715 -19.02 -11.79 -10.83
C VAL A 715 -18.10 -12.95 -11.23
N ASP A 716 -17.97 -13.97 -10.37
CA ASP A 716 -17.22 -15.18 -10.70
C ASP A 716 -17.79 -15.94 -11.87
N ALA A 717 -19.10 -16.17 -11.85
CA ALA A 717 -19.79 -16.86 -12.91
C ALA A 717 -19.58 -16.18 -14.27
N ILE A 718 -19.60 -14.83 -14.29
CA ILE A 718 -19.33 -14.03 -15.49
C ILE A 718 -17.90 -14.21 -15.98
N VAL A 719 -16.92 -14.05 -15.09
CA VAL A 719 -15.49 -14.18 -15.44
C VAL A 719 -15.14 -15.60 -15.88
N ASP A 720 -15.77 -16.62 -15.30
CA ASP A 720 -15.62 -18.02 -15.74
C ASP A 720 -16.00 -18.21 -17.19
N LEU A 721 -17.20 -17.77 -17.56
CA LEU A 721 -17.71 -17.95 -18.91
C LEU A 721 -16.93 -17.10 -19.93
N SER A 722 -16.51 -15.89 -19.54
CA SER A 722 -15.66 -15.02 -20.36
C SER A 722 -14.32 -15.69 -20.73
N GLU A 723 -13.65 -16.29 -19.75
CA GLU A 723 -12.36 -16.94 -19.97
C GLU A 723 -12.52 -18.30 -20.68
N MET A 724 -13.64 -19.00 -20.48
CA MET A 724 -13.97 -20.21 -21.25
C MET A 724 -14.09 -19.90 -22.75
N ASP A 725 -14.82 -18.83 -23.09
CA ASP A 725 -14.98 -18.38 -24.47
C ASP A 725 -13.62 -18.02 -25.10
N ALA A 726 -12.68 -17.48 -24.31
CA ALA A 726 -11.34 -17.14 -24.78
C ALA A 726 -10.43 -18.36 -25.06
N VAL A 727 -10.72 -19.53 -24.48
CA VAL A 727 -9.85 -20.73 -24.56
C VAL A 727 -10.45 -21.85 -25.42
N ASN A 728 -11.63 -21.66 -26.04
CA ASN A 728 -12.30 -22.65 -26.91
C ASN A 728 -12.43 -24.05 -26.27
N VAL A 729 -12.71 -24.12 -24.97
CA VAL A 729 -12.86 -25.39 -24.25
C VAL A 729 -14.32 -25.84 -24.29
N GLU A 730 -14.60 -27.06 -24.76
CA GLU A 730 -15.95 -27.63 -24.78
C GLU A 730 -16.43 -28.02 -23.36
N SER A 731 -17.75 -27.94 -23.13
CA SER A 731 -18.37 -28.20 -21.82
C SER A 731 -18.16 -29.62 -21.27
N LYS A 732 -17.74 -30.58 -22.11
CA LYS A 732 -17.51 -31.98 -21.71
C LYS A 732 -16.17 -32.21 -21.02
N ASP A 733 -15.17 -31.38 -21.29
CA ASP A 733 -13.86 -31.46 -20.63
C ASP A 733 -13.91 -30.97 -19.17
N LEU A 734 -15.02 -30.33 -18.76
CA LEU A 734 -15.28 -29.83 -17.42
C LEU A 734 -15.60 -30.92 -16.39
N ILE A 735 -15.99 -32.13 -16.81
CA ILE A 735 -16.22 -33.26 -15.89
C ILE A 735 -14.89 -33.70 -15.24
N TYR A 736 -13.74 -33.40 -15.86
CA TYR A 736 -12.42 -33.67 -15.30
C TYR A 736 -11.90 -32.57 -14.35
N GLU A 737 -12.52 -31.39 -14.32
CA GLU A 737 -12.21 -30.32 -13.36
C GLU A 737 -12.59 -30.67 -11.91
N TYR A 738 -13.33 -31.77 -11.71
CA TYR A 738 -13.84 -32.24 -10.42
C TYR A 738 -12.87 -33.18 -9.66
N SER A 739 -11.86 -33.75 -10.31
CA SER A 739 -10.84 -34.55 -9.61
C SER A 739 -9.70 -33.66 -9.16
N VAL A 740 -9.83 -33.09 -7.97
CA VAL A 740 -8.70 -32.44 -7.28
C VAL A 740 -7.57 -33.46 -7.17
N ASP A 741 -6.37 -33.11 -7.63
CA ASP A 741 -5.18 -33.93 -7.44
C ASP A 741 -4.81 -33.94 -5.95
N ILE A 742 -5.35 -34.92 -5.22
CA ILE A 742 -5.12 -35.11 -3.79
C ILE A 742 -3.64 -35.40 -3.51
N GLU A 743 -2.95 -36.08 -4.43
CA GLU A 743 -1.53 -36.38 -4.28
C GLU A 743 -0.70 -35.09 -4.35
N ALA A 744 -1.01 -34.17 -5.26
CA ALA A 744 -0.37 -32.85 -5.30
C ALA A 744 -0.57 -32.07 -4.00
N LEU A 745 -1.79 -32.07 -3.44
CA LEU A 745 -2.09 -31.39 -2.18
C LEU A 745 -1.37 -32.00 -0.98
N GLN A 746 -1.36 -33.33 -0.87
CA GLN A 746 -0.60 -34.06 0.16
C GLN A 746 0.90 -33.76 0.09
N ASN A 747 1.36 -33.45 -1.11
CA ASN A 747 2.73 -33.07 -1.41
C ASN A 747 2.96 -31.55 -1.42
N PHE A 748 2.04 -30.72 -0.92
CA PHE A 748 2.19 -29.25 -0.85
C PHE A 748 2.47 -28.58 -2.19
N ARG A 749 1.74 -29.02 -3.22
CA ARG A 749 1.78 -28.44 -4.56
C ARG A 749 0.37 -28.10 -5.01
N ALA A 750 0.29 -27.12 -5.90
CA ALA A 750 -0.91 -26.84 -6.64
C ALA A 750 -1.39 -28.10 -7.39
N PRO A 751 -2.70 -28.42 -7.39
CA PRO A 751 -3.26 -29.54 -8.14
C PRO A 751 -3.24 -29.35 -9.66
N GLY A 752 -2.73 -28.21 -10.17
CA GLY A 752 -2.50 -28.00 -11.60
C GLY A 752 -3.76 -27.69 -12.44
N ILE A 753 -4.93 -27.62 -11.81
CA ILE A 753 -6.22 -27.33 -12.46
C ILE A 753 -6.95 -26.16 -11.79
N GLY A 754 -7.84 -25.51 -12.56
CA GLY A 754 -8.72 -24.45 -12.07
C GLY A 754 -7.99 -23.29 -11.38
N ARG A 755 -8.46 -22.92 -10.20
CA ARG A 755 -8.02 -21.73 -9.44
C ARG A 755 -6.65 -21.87 -8.78
N TYR A 756 -6.14 -23.10 -8.67
CA TYR A 756 -4.89 -23.47 -7.98
C TYR A 756 -3.95 -24.16 -8.95
N LYS A 757 -3.63 -23.44 -10.04
CA LYS A 757 -2.74 -23.97 -11.08
C LYS A 757 -1.27 -23.86 -10.72
N TYR A 758 -0.91 -22.91 -9.85
CA TYR A 758 0.47 -22.49 -9.66
C TYR A 758 0.96 -22.72 -8.24
N GLY A 759 2.25 -22.99 -8.15
CA GLY A 759 2.98 -23.01 -6.90
C GLY A 759 3.33 -24.41 -6.38
N SER A 760 4.49 -24.47 -5.73
CA SER A 760 4.96 -25.63 -4.98
C SER A 760 5.70 -25.15 -3.74
N SER A 761 5.59 -25.89 -2.64
CA SER A 761 6.22 -25.48 -1.38
C SER A 761 7.73 -25.28 -1.54
N LEU A 762 8.21 -24.09 -1.17
CA LEU A 762 9.63 -23.73 -1.10
C LEU A 762 10.43 -24.61 -0.13
N PHE A 763 9.75 -25.38 0.72
CA PHE A 763 10.35 -26.26 1.72
C PHE A 763 10.50 -27.71 1.25
N HIS A 764 9.88 -28.09 0.13
CA HIS A 764 9.89 -29.45 -0.40
C HIS A 764 10.42 -29.57 -1.84
N TYR A 765 10.42 -28.47 -2.60
CA TYR A 765 10.75 -28.48 -4.01
C TYR A 765 11.86 -27.50 -4.35
N SER A 766 12.65 -27.92 -5.33
CA SER A 766 13.69 -27.12 -5.98
C SER A 766 13.57 -27.40 -7.47
N SER A 767 13.08 -26.43 -8.24
CA SER A 767 12.99 -26.56 -9.69
C SER A 767 13.20 -25.21 -10.34
N ASN A 768 13.89 -25.22 -11.46
CA ASN A 768 13.96 -24.07 -12.34
C ASN A 768 12.57 -23.88 -12.98
N LYS A 769 12.05 -22.67 -12.87
CA LYS A 769 10.70 -22.30 -13.31
C LYS A 769 10.79 -21.17 -14.31
N THR A 770 9.92 -21.20 -15.29
CA THR A 770 9.65 -20.09 -16.20
C THR A 770 8.59 -19.16 -15.61
N CYS A 771 8.43 -17.98 -16.20
CA CYS A 771 7.35 -17.06 -15.88
C CYS A 771 5.96 -17.73 -15.93
N ALA A 772 5.75 -18.60 -16.92
CA ALA A 772 4.50 -19.32 -17.08
C ALA A 772 4.22 -20.30 -15.92
N ASP A 773 5.28 -20.93 -15.38
CA ASP A 773 5.17 -21.93 -14.31
C ASP A 773 4.78 -21.31 -12.96
N ILE A 774 5.18 -20.05 -12.71
CA ILE A 774 4.82 -19.30 -11.50
C ILE A 774 3.56 -18.44 -11.68
N GLY A 775 2.88 -18.56 -12.83
CA GLY A 775 1.62 -17.88 -13.08
C GLY A 775 1.71 -16.40 -13.42
N THR A 776 2.87 -15.93 -13.92
CA THR A 776 3.03 -14.56 -14.42
C THR A 776 3.20 -14.56 -15.93
N LYS A 777 2.50 -13.64 -16.62
CA LYS A 777 2.58 -13.50 -18.09
C LYS A 777 3.25 -12.19 -18.49
N ASN A 778 2.63 -11.05 -18.14
CA ASN A 778 3.09 -9.73 -18.55
C ASN A 778 3.95 -9.01 -17.49
N TRP A 779 4.04 -9.57 -16.29
CA TRP A 779 4.64 -8.93 -15.12
C TRP A 779 5.86 -9.70 -14.60
N CYS A 780 6.42 -10.58 -15.41
CA CYS A 780 7.61 -11.34 -15.03
C CYS A 780 8.85 -10.46 -14.98
N ALA A 781 9.71 -10.71 -14.00
CA ALA A 781 11.03 -10.09 -13.93
C ALA A 781 12.05 -10.70 -14.92
N CYS A 782 11.77 -11.89 -15.47
CA CYS A 782 12.68 -12.60 -16.36
C CYS A 782 12.45 -12.23 -17.84
N SER A 783 13.54 -12.21 -18.61
CA SER A 783 13.56 -11.96 -20.07
C SER A 783 13.43 -13.23 -20.90
#